data_AF-A0A212KB78-F1
#
_entry.id   AF-A0A212KB78-F1
#
_cell.length_a   1.000
_cell.length_b   1.000
_cell.length_c   1.000
_cell.angle_alpha   90.00
_cell.angle_beta   90.00
_cell.angle_gamma   90.00
#
_symmetry.space_group_name_H-M   'P 1'
#
loop_
_entity.id
_entity.type
_entity.pdbx_description
1 polymer ?
#
loop_
_entity_poly.entity_id
_entity_poly.type
_entity_poly.pdbx_seq_one_letter_code
_entity_poly.pdbx_strand_id
1 'polypeptide(L)'
;MFSCKSSESVRDIRASRGEDVAGRGFSYSKDKPKEAMVKPLFMQQLRKATIELPFQKGLDVRGTRTVSEEVTFTNAENITESVDREGKKATNLNEVQQLSEVVVTAKSRFTPERNGRVKVDFLVRVPKELLSENFRMTLSPQLFHNDSIIPLKEVVLKGEAFLAKQKQDYAEYDNYMKSIVGSDKYDDVFFDRAGTDKDIRNRQNLYYEEYYREWSKQMEYEKWKTEKSKFDAAELAKLKGYRQRFYNEYVRKAREQVIRDMANGKDTVGLFTQYMKKFNKNAKALVLDDKNFEVSYMKMPAKFREAYEEGRSLDDIINNVLTESDSIEIAQNRYMFEAIAENEMKKERKGEMAKEMIPFPYEEGVRLDTIIDAGRDFVYLYKQDHPVTVGLKKLSLTMNGRVDAVDRSRYMMAPGDTISYFISSLSQLVDTSLIYKRTKLYRDAYNRLTTYVKFQPGQSAFGINYKDNKAQINNVLNTYRAFTEDGKFVVDSIVLRVTTALDGSYDKNYKLTEKRADAIKEYFIKSLSGEVNDANNVIKVEIGGEDWNTLANQIQQRNDIMNKTQILALLEGAIDPDETEAKIKKDFADDYKVIRDSVYPLLNKATFEFNMHRPGMTEETALDVQERPNYEKGLKLLQDREYWKALEILSDYPDYNTALCLICMGYNAKAKEVLDGLPETGNTEYLRAILSIRSNKDSEAIDHLMRACELDPSKVYRAPLDPEIADLISKYSLQRRIEGLSTPIEDIEVADAN
;
A
#
# COMPACT_ATOMS: atom_id res chain seq x y z
N MET A 1 15.53 23.90 48.06
CA MET A 1 14.69 22.71 47.88
C MET A 1 15.49 21.70 47.08
N PHE A 2 16.08 20.73 47.75
CA PHE A 2 16.90 19.72 47.10
C PHE A 2 16.04 18.49 46.84
N SER A 3 15.77 18.25 45.55
CA SER A 3 15.13 17.05 45.04
C SER A 3 15.87 15.81 45.53
N CYS A 4 15.12 14.88 46.10
CA CYS A 4 15.57 13.56 46.54
C CYS A 4 16.22 12.83 45.35
N LYS A 5 17.53 12.98 45.19
CA LYS A 5 18.33 12.10 44.33
C LYS A 5 18.35 10.76 45.05
N SER A 6 17.66 9.77 44.48
CA SER A 6 17.54 8.37 44.94
C SER A 6 18.70 7.97 45.87
N SER A 7 18.45 7.96 47.18
CA SER A 7 19.42 7.45 48.14
C SER A 7 19.72 5.98 47.82
N GLU A 8 20.93 5.53 48.13
CA GLU A 8 21.39 4.15 47.96
C GLU A 8 20.39 3.15 48.57
N SER A 9 19.77 3.52 49.70
CA SER A 9 18.70 2.76 50.36
C SER A 9 17.48 2.46 49.47
N VAL A 10 17.04 3.40 48.62
CA VAL A 10 15.89 3.17 47.72
C VAL A 10 16.26 2.19 46.61
N ARG A 11 17.52 2.23 46.13
CA ARG A 11 18.03 1.29 45.13
C ARG A 11 18.17 -0.12 45.70
N ASP A 12 18.65 -0.26 46.93
CA ASP A 12 18.80 -1.56 47.59
C ASP A 12 17.44 -2.19 47.93
N ILE A 13 16.47 -1.40 48.42
CA ILE A 13 15.09 -1.86 48.63
C ILE A 13 14.47 -2.32 47.32
N ARG A 14 14.70 -1.58 46.23
CA ARG A 14 14.23 -1.93 44.89
C ARG A 14 14.87 -3.23 44.36
N ALA A 15 16.16 -3.43 44.57
CA ALA A 15 16.86 -4.66 44.19
C ALA A 15 16.35 -5.87 44.97
N SER A 16 16.12 -5.73 46.28
CA SER A 16 15.65 -6.82 47.14
C SER A 16 14.23 -7.31 46.85
N ARG A 17 13.36 -6.46 46.27
CA ARG A 17 11.99 -6.85 45.87
C ARG A 17 11.94 -7.46 44.46
N GLY A 18 13.04 -7.42 43.71
CA GLY A 18 13.16 -7.98 42.35
C GLY A 18 13.85 -9.36 42.28
N GLU A 19 14.43 -9.84 43.38
CA GLU A 19 15.09 -11.16 43.41
C GLU A 19 14.10 -12.32 43.59
N ASP A 20 14.04 -13.18 42.57
CA ASP A 20 13.58 -14.57 42.56
C ASP A 20 12.33 -14.92 43.38
N VAL A 21 11.17 -14.49 42.90
CA VAL A 21 9.86 -15.10 43.27
C VAL A 21 9.54 -16.33 42.40
N ALA A 22 10.42 -16.72 41.46
CA ALA A 22 10.22 -17.87 40.58
C ALA A 22 10.14 -19.23 41.32
N GLY A 23 10.55 -19.30 42.60
CA GLY A 23 10.51 -20.50 43.43
C GLY A 23 9.37 -20.60 44.44
N ARG A 24 8.53 -19.57 44.61
CA ARG A 24 7.38 -19.67 45.53
C ARG A 24 6.20 -20.28 44.78
N GLY A 25 5.93 -21.56 45.06
CA GLY A 25 4.81 -22.29 44.49
C GLY A 25 3.52 -21.48 44.54
N PHE A 26 3.01 -21.11 43.36
CA PHE A 26 1.74 -20.42 43.22
C PHE A 26 0.64 -21.31 43.84
N SER A 27 -0.07 -20.80 44.84
CA SER A 27 -1.26 -21.47 45.32
C SER A 27 -2.36 -21.28 44.28
N TYR A 28 -2.60 -22.29 43.46
CA TYR A 28 -3.79 -22.32 42.63
C TYR A 28 -5.03 -22.30 43.53
N SER A 29 -6.01 -21.47 43.19
CA SER A 29 -7.32 -21.53 43.85
C SER A 29 -7.85 -22.97 43.79
N LYS A 30 -8.32 -23.49 44.92
CA LYS A 30 -8.93 -24.82 45.00
C LYS A 30 -10.31 -24.88 44.34
N ASP A 31 -10.89 -23.73 44.01
CA ASP A 31 -12.21 -23.66 43.39
C ASP A 31 -12.12 -24.02 41.91
N LYS A 32 -12.98 -24.94 41.47
CA LYS A 32 -13.15 -25.20 40.04
C LYS A 32 -13.61 -23.90 39.35
N PRO A 33 -12.98 -23.48 38.24
CA PRO A 33 -13.45 -22.33 37.48
C PRO A 33 -14.90 -22.56 37.06
N LYS A 34 -15.69 -21.48 37.12
CA LYS A 34 -17.06 -21.48 36.58
C LYS A 34 -17.03 -21.86 35.10
N GLU A 35 -18.15 -22.36 34.57
CA GLU A 35 -18.25 -22.66 33.14
C GLU A 35 -17.95 -21.41 32.30
N ALA A 36 -17.13 -21.57 31.27
CA ALA A 36 -16.71 -20.50 30.37
C ALA A 36 -17.93 -19.90 29.63
N MET A 37 -18.00 -18.57 29.57
CA MET A 37 -19.11 -17.85 28.92
C MET A 37 -19.24 -18.17 27.44
N VAL A 38 -18.15 -18.55 26.75
CA VAL A 38 -18.19 -18.99 25.34
C VAL A 38 -18.72 -20.41 25.14
N LYS A 39 -18.96 -21.20 26.19
CA LYS A 39 -19.46 -22.59 26.09
C LYS A 39 -20.66 -22.75 25.13
N PRO A 40 -21.68 -21.87 25.11
CA PRO A 40 -22.80 -21.99 24.18
C PRO A 40 -22.37 -22.01 22.70
N LEU A 41 -21.29 -21.30 22.34
CA LEU A 41 -20.79 -21.24 20.95
C LEU A 41 -20.25 -22.60 20.47
N PHE A 42 -19.69 -23.41 21.38
CA PHE A 42 -19.23 -24.76 21.05
C PHE A 42 -20.38 -25.72 20.72
N MET A 43 -21.58 -25.43 21.22
CA MET A 43 -22.78 -26.24 20.99
C MET A 43 -23.58 -25.80 19.75
N GLN A 44 -23.14 -24.73 19.06
CA GLN A 44 -23.81 -24.14 17.90
C GLN A 44 -23.11 -24.44 16.57
N GLN A 45 -22.44 -25.60 16.43
CA GLN A 45 -21.54 -25.91 15.29
C GLN A 45 -22.14 -25.72 13.89
N LEU A 46 -23.47 -25.73 13.74
CA LEU A 46 -24.18 -25.52 12.48
C LEU A 46 -24.42 -24.03 12.12
N ARG A 47 -24.21 -23.09 13.05
CA ARG A 47 -24.42 -21.65 12.83
C ARG A 47 -23.07 -20.94 12.87
N LYS A 48 -22.72 -20.26 11.80
CA LYS A 48 -21.48 -19.49 11.67
C LYS A 48 -21.76 -18.09 11.12
N ALA A 49 -20.87 -17.14 11.40
CA ALA A 49 -20.86 -15.90 10.66
C ALA A 49 -20.48 -16.19 9.21
N THR A 50 -21.26 -15.68 8.26
CA THR A 50 -21.10 -15.95 6.84
C THR A 50 -20.82 -14.67 6.07
N ILE A 51 -20.20 -14.85 4.91
CA ILE A 51 -20.10 -13.83 3.88
C ILE A 51 -20.98 -14.21 2.70
N GLU A 52 -21.67 -13.21 2.15
CA GLU A 52 -22.57 -13.40 1.01
C GLU A 52 -22.39 -12.29 -0.01
N LEU A 53 -22.69 -12.59 -1.28
CA LEU A 53 -22.78 -11.56 -2.29
C LEU A 53 -24.04 -10.71 -2.05
N PRO A 54 -23.96 -9.37 -2.18
CA PRO A 54 -25.12 -8.51 -1.96
C PRO A 54 -26.19 -8.77 -3.02
N PHE A 55 -27.45 -8.93 -2.57
CA PHE A 55 -28.60 -9.07 -3.47
C PHE A 55 -28.87 -7.74 -4.20
N GLN A 56 -28.68 -7.70 -5.51
CA GLN A 56 -29.08 -6.55 -6.33
C GLN A 56 -30.59 -6.61 -6.59
N LYS A 57 -31.37 -5.85 -5.80
CA LYS A 57 -32.80 -5.66 -6.02
C LYS A 57 -33.00 -4.78 -7.26
N GLY A 58 -33.53 -5.34 -8.36
CA GLY A 58 -34.00 -4.54 -9.51
C GLY A 58 -33.44 -4.88 -10.90
N LEU A 59 -32.67 -5.95 -11.08
CA LEU A 59 -32.40 -6.51 -12.41
C LEU A 59 -32.83 -7.97 -12.41
N ASP A 60 -34.07 -8.22 -12.83
CA ASP A 60 -34.51 -9.52 -13.36
C ASP A 60 -33.92 -9.69 -14.78
N VAL A 61 -32.61 -9.48 -14.90
CA VAL A 61 -31.85 -9.57 -16.13
C VAL A 61 -30.96 -10.77 -15.96
N ARG A 62 -31.12 -11.74 -16.86
CA ARG A 62 -30.31 -12.97 -17.03
C ARG A 62 -28.79 -12.73 -17.20
N GLY A 63 -28.26 -11.54 -16.90
CA GLY A 63 -26.90 -11.09 -17.17
C GLY A 63 -25.99 -10.90 -15.94
N THR A 64 -26.50 -10.89 -14.70
CA THR A 64 -25.65 -11.02 -13.50
C THR A 64 -25.69 -12.48 -13.05
N ARG A 65 -25.10 -13.38 -13.84
CA ARG A 65 -25.02 -14.80 -13.50
C ARG A 65 -24.12 -14.97 -12.28
N THR A 66 -24.72 -15.02 -11.09
CA THR A 66 -24.17 -15.77 -9.97
C THR A 66 -24.18 -17.23 -10.41
N VAL A 67 -23.03 -17.75 -10.84
CA VAL A 67 -22.90 -19.19 -11.06
C VAL A 67 -22.74 -19.80 -9.66
N SER A 68 -23.85 -20.27 -9.10
CA SER A 68 -23.82 -21.15 -7.94
C SER A 68 -23.47 -22.54 -8.45
N GLU A 69 -22.18 -22.81 -8.61
CA GLU A 69 -21.70 -24.18 -8.76
C GLU A 69 -21.70 -24.81 -7.35
N GLU A 70 -22.71 -25.62 -7.05
CA GLU A 70 -22.67 -26.51 -5.89
C GLU A 70 -21.68 -27.63 -6.21
N VAL A 71 -20.42 -27.45 -5.80
CA VAL A 71 -19.42 -28.51 -5.86
C VAL A 71 -19.46 -29.26 -4.53
N THR A 72 -20.20 -30.36 -4.48
CA THR A 72 -20.16 -31.33 -3.38
C THR A 72 -18.88 -32.13 -3.48
N PHE A 73 -17.99 -31.98 -2.48
CA PHE A 73 -16.82 -32.85 -2.33
C PHE A 73 -17.23 -34.14 -1.61
N THR A 74 -17.33 -35.25 -2.34
CA THR A 74 -17.40 -36.59 -1.74
C THR A 74 -15.99 -37.17 -1.61
N ASN A 75 -15.51 -37.30 -0.37
CA ASN A 75 -14.35 -38.16 -0.08
C ASN A 75 -14.79 -39.62 -0.23
N ALA A 76 -14.40 -40.26 -1.33
CA ALA A 76 -14.56 -41.71 -1.50
C ALA A 76 -13.37 -42.42 -0.85
N GLU A 77 -13.47 -42.73 0.44
CA GLU A 77 -12.68 -43.83 1.02
C GLU A 77 -13.50 -45.12 0.93
N ASN A 78 -13.07 -46.00 0.03
CA ASN A 78 -13.51 -47.38 -0.07
C ASN A 78 -13.22 -48.13 1.23
N ILE A 79 -14.26 -48.64 1.89
CA ILE A 79 -14.14 -49.78 2.80
C ILE A 79 -15.21 -50.80 2.40
N THR A 80 -14.74 -51.88 1.81
CA THR A 80 -15.48 -53.13 1.53
C THR A 80 -16.12 -53.66 2.81
N GLU A 81 -17.45 -53.74 2.83
CA GLU A 81 -18.20 -54.48 3.84
C GLU A 81 -18.13 -55.99 3.54
N SER A 82 -17.54 -56.76 4.44
CA SER A 82 -17.81 -58.20 4.56
C SER A 82 -18.87 -58.40 5.64
N VAL A 83 -20.02 -58.95 5.23
CA VAL A 83 -21.11 -59.38 6.11
C VAL A 83 -20.72 -60.70 6.77
N ASP A 84 -20.93 -60.84 8.07
CA ASP A 84 -21.21 -62.15 8.65
C ASP A 84 -22.27 -62.13 9.74
N ARG A 85 -23.03 -63.23 9.75
CA ARG A 85 -24.23 -63.50 10.56
C ARG A 85 -23.82 -64.13 11.89
N GLU A 86 -24.22 -63.54 13.01
CA GLU A 86 -24.81 -64.26 14.16
C GLU A 86 -25.16 -63.29 15.28
N GLY A 87 -26.41 -63.38 15.77
CA GLY A 87 -26.95 -62.48 16.77
C GLY A 87 -26.34 -62.69 18.16
N LYS A 88 -25.69 -61.66 18.69
CA LYS A 88 -25.55 -61.39 20.14
C LYS A 88 -25.27 -59.90 20.35
N LYS A 89 -26.07 -59.27 21.23
CA LYS A 89 -25.88 -57.89 21.69
C LYS A 89 -24.53 -57.76 22.42
N ALA A 90 -23.64 -56.93 21.90
CA ALA A 90 -22.54 -56.33 22.64
C ALA A 90 -22.50 -54.84 22.31
N THR A 91 -22.46 -54.02 23.36
CA THR A 91 -22.32 -52.56 23.36
C THR A 91 -21.18 -52.11 22.45
N ASN A 92 -21.47 -51.24 21.47
CA ASN A 92 -20.47 -50.67 20.58
C ASN A 92 -20.40 -49.14 20.75
N LEU A 93 -19.20 -48.65 21.06
CA LEU A 93 -18.79 -47.25 21.20
C LEU A 93 -18.59 -46.55 19.83
N ASN A 94 -19.36 -46.93 18.80
CA ASN A 94 -19.27 -46.41 17.44
C ASN A 94 -20.56 -45.69 17.00
N GLU A 95 -21.15 -44.87 17.88
CA GLU A 95 -22.00 -43.78 17.40
C GLU A 95 -21.10 -42.71 16.80
N VAL A 96 -20.61 -42.97 15.58
CA VAL A 96 -20.09 -41.93 14.70
C VAL A 96 -21.26 -41.00 14.44
N GLN A 97 -21.26 -39.85 15.12
CA GLN A 97 -22.15 -38.75 14.82
C GLN A 97 -22.06 -38.49 13.31
N GLN A 98 -23.20 -38.54 12.63
CA GLN A 98 -23.31 -38.08 11.25
C GLN A 98 -22.75 -36.67 11.19
N LEU A 99 -21.56 -36.52 10.63
CA LEU A 99 -21.00 -35.22 10.28
C LEU A 99 -22.01 -34.58 9.33
N SER A 100 -22.55 -33.45 9.75
CA SER A 100 -23.38 -32.61 8.90
C SER A 100 -22.56 -32.27 7.68
N GLU A 101 -23.06 -32.70 6.52
CA GLU A 101 -22.48 -32.40 5.22
C GLU A 101 -22.14 -30.90 5.14
N VAL A 102 -20.86 -30.59 5.05
CA VAL A 102 -20.40 -29.21 4.87
C VAL A 102 -20.54 -28.90 3.39
N VAL A 103 -21.73 -28.42 3.01
CA VAL A 103 -21.97 -27.92 1.66
C VAL A 103 -21.20 -26.61 1.51
N VAL A 104 -19.99 -26.68 0.94
CA VAL A 104 -19.21 -25.51 0.55
C VAL A 104 -19.83 -24.97 -0.74
N THR A 105 -20.81 -24.08 -0.63
CA THR A 105 -21.31 -23.33 -1.78
C THR A 105 -20.25 -22.31 -2.18
N ALA A 106 -19.46 -22.62 -3.21
CA ALA A 106 -18.53 -21.66 -3.80
C ALA A 106 -19.33 -20.57 -4.52
N LYS A 107 -19.63 -19.48 -3.81
CA LYS A 107 -20.34 -18.32 -4.37
C LYS A 107 -19.37 -17.56 -5.28
N SER A 108 -19.70 -17.42 -6.55
CA SER A 108 -18.85 -16.72 -7.52
C SER A 108 -19.53 -15.49 -8.15
N ARG A 109 -18.74 -14.47 -8.49
CA ARG A 109 -19.22 -13.26 -9.17
C ARG A 109 -18.16 -12.70 -10.12
N PHE A 110 -18.59 -12.23 -11.29
CA PHE A 110 -17.74 -11.42 -12.17
C PHE A 110 -17.68 -9.98 -11.68
N THR A 111 -16.48 -9.45 -11.49
CA THR A 111 -16.23 -8.07 -11.08
C THR A 111 -15.47 -7.34 -12.18
N PRO A 112 -16.08 -6.28 -12.74
CA PRO A 112 -15.43 -5.52 -13.78
C PRO A 112 -14.28 -4.69 -13.23
N GLU A 113 -13.17 -4.65 -13.95
CA GLU A 113 -12.05 -3.77 -13.68
C GLU A 113 -12.30 -2.35 -14.20
N ARG A 114 -11.99 -1.34 -13.38
CA ARG A 114 -12.02 0.08 -13.72
C ARG A 114 -10.70 0.74 -13.31
N ASN A 115 -9.99 1.34 -14.27
CA ASN A 115 -8.74 2.07 -14.02
C ASN A 115 -7.72 1.28 -13.16
N GLY A 116 -7.52 -0.01 -13.47
CA GLY A 116 -6.62 -0.87 -12.72
C GLY A 116 -7.10 -1.20 -11.29
N ARG A 117 -8.40 -1.08 -11.00
CA ARG A 117 -9.00 -1.43 -9.71
C ARG A 117 -10.30 -2.20 -9.89
N VAL A 118 -10.62 -3.06 -8.94
CA VAL A 118 -11.89 -3.79 -8.85
C VAL A 118 -12.59 -3.47 -7.54
N LYS A 119 -13.92 -3.40 -7.57
CA LYS A 119 -14.73 -3.21 -6.36
C LYS A 119 -15.14 -4.56 -5.80
N VAL A 120 -14.66 -4.88 -4.61
CA VAL A 120 -15.02 -6.07 -3.86
C VAL A 120 -16.06 -5.68 -2.81
N ASP A 121 -17.29 -6.18 -2.95
CA ASP A 121 -18.36 -5.97 -1.99
C ASP A 121 -19.04 -7.28 -1.58
N PHE A 122 -19.36 -7.37 -0.29
CA PHE A 122 -19.96 -8.55 0.34
C PHE A 122 -20.76 -8.14 1.58
N LEU A 123 -21.78 -8.93 1.90
CA LEU A 123 -22.52 -8.84 3.14
C LEU A 123 -21.86 -9.74 4.18
N VAL A 124 -21.56 -9.17 5.33
CA VAL A 124 -21.20 -9.91 6.54
C VAL A 124 -22.49 -10.16 7.31
N ARG A 125 -22.85 -11.43 7.53
CA ARG A 125 -24.00 -11.83 8.34
C ARG A 125 -23.55 -12.56 9.59
N VAL A 126 -24.04 -12.13 10.73
CA VAL A 126 -23.85 -12.81 12.02
C VAL A 126 -25.21 -13.16 12.60
N PRO A 127 -25.52 -14.46 12.73
CA PRO A 127 -26.73 -14.91 13.41
C PRO A 127 -26.77 -14.45 14.86
N LYS A 128 -27.96 -14.11 15.36
CA LYS A 128 -28.16 -13.69 16.76
C LYS A 128 -27.65 -14.71 17.79
N GLU A 129 -27.64 -16.00 17.46
CA GLU A 129 -27.20 -17.07 18.36
C GLU A 129 -25.71 -16.96 18.74
N LEU A 130 -24.91 -16.32 17.88
CA LEU A 130 -23.48 -16.07 18.12
C LEU A 130 -23.23 -14.74 18.86
N LEU A 131 -24.26 -13.92 19.04
CA LEU A 131 -24.19 -12.61 19.67
C LEU A 131 -24.57 -12.69 21.15
N SER A 132 -23.90 -11.88 21.98
CA SER A 132 -24.22 -11.76 23.41
C SER A 132 -23.78 -10.40 23.92
N GLU A 133 -24.47 -9.90 24.95
CA GLU A 133 -24.07 -8.68 25.66
C GLU A 133 -22.69 -8.80 26.31
N ASN A 134 -22.25 -10.02 26.64
CA ASN A 134 -20.97 -10.30 27.29
C ASN A 134 -19.81 -10.57 26.32
N PHE A 135 -20.05 -10.47 25.01
CA PHE A 135 -19.09 -10.85 23.98
C PHE A 135 -18.55 -9.64 23.20
N ARG A 136 -17.32 -9.78 22.75
CA ARG A 136 -16.76 -9.06 21.61
C ARG A 136 -16.46 -10.05 20.51
N MET A 137 -17.06 -9.85 19.34
CA MET A 137 -16.77 -10.60 18.14
C MET A 137 -15.91 -9.75 17.20
N THR A 138 -14.77 -10.31 16.77
CA THR A 138 -13.89 -9.71 15.78
C THR A 138 -13.93 -10.57 14.52
N LEU A 139 -14.37 -9.97 13.41
CA LEU A 139 -14.43 -10.60 12.10
C LEU A 139 -13.33 -10.02 11.21
N SER A 140 -12.46 -10.89 10.70
CA SER A 140 -11.25 -10.53 9.97
C SER A 140 -11.34 -11.06 8.53
N PRO A 141 -11.96 -10.31 7.60
CA PRO A 141 -12.02 -10.70 6.20
C PRO A 141 -10.63 -10.67 5.54
N GLN A 142 -10.36 -11.61 4.65
CA GLN A 142 -9.07 -11.75 3.96
C GLN A 142 -9.27 -12.02 2.47
N LEU A 143 -8.53 -11.31 1.63
CA LEU A 143 -8.44 -11.57 0.21
C LEU A 143 -7.22 -12.42 -0.11
N PHE A 144 -7.40 -13.36 -1.02
CA PHE A 144 -6.34 -14.19 -1.58
C PHE A 144 -6.19 -13.86 -3.06
N HIS A 145 -4.94 -13.63 -3.45
CA HIS A 145 -4.50 -13.50 -4.84
C HIS A 145 -3.26 -14.37 -5.02
N ASN A 146 -3.34 -15.38 -5.90
CA ASN A 146 -2.29 -16.36 -6.10
C ASN A 146 -1.85 -16.94 -4.74
N ASP A 147 -0.63 -16.64 -4.29
CA ASP A 147 -0.07 -17.08 -3.00
C ASP A 147 -0.06 -16.00 -1.90
N SER A 148 -0.62 -14.82 -2.17
CA SER A 148 -0.61 -13.69 -1.23
C SER A 148 -1.92 -13.56 -0.47
N ILE A 149 -1.81 -13.38 0.85
CA ILE A 149 -2.92 -13.08 1.76
C ILE A 149 -2.93 -11.58 2.06
N ILE A 150 -4.07 -10.94 1.81
CA ILE A 150 -4.26 -9.51 1.98
C ILE A 150 -5.35 -9.30 3.04
N PRO A 151 -4.99 -8.99 4.29
CA PRO A 151 -5.96 -8.76 5.34
C PRO A 151 -6.76 -7.49 5.06
N LEU A 152 -8.08 -7.59 5.17
CA LEU A 152 -8.97 -6.44 5.13
C LEU A 152 -9.22 -5.91 6.55
N LYS A 153 -9.64 -4.65 6.66
CA LYS A 153 -9.97 -4.04 7.95
C LYS A 153 -11.09 -4.81 8.66
N GLU A 154 -10.90 -5.08 9.94
CA GLU A 154 -11.78 -5.94 10.74
C GLU A 154 -13.14 -5.28 11.05
N VAL A 155 -14.15 -6.10 11.30
CA VAL A 155 -15.46 -5.67 11.82
C VAL A 155 -15.58 -6.17 13.25
N VAL A 156 -15.69 -5.24 14.19
CA VAL A 156 -15.77 -5.52 15.63
C VAL A 156 -17.19 -5.22 16.14
N LEU A 157 -17.80 -6.24 16.74
CA LEU A 157 -19.14 -6.20 17.31
C LEU A 157 -19.02 -6.40 18.82
N LYS A 158 -19.48 -5.42 19.61
CA LYS A 158 -19.39 -5.45 21.08
C LYS A 158 -20.78 -5.53 21.69
N GLY A 159 -20.96 -6.41 22.67
CA GLY A 159 -22.12 -6.38 23.55
C GLY A 159 -22.01 -5.25 24.58
N GLU A 160 -23.15 -4.80 25.10
CA GLU A 160 -23.21 -3.68 26.05
C GLU A 160 -22.45 -3.98 27.36
N ALA A 161 -22.64 -5.17 27.93
CA ALA A 161 -21.94 -5.59 29.14
C ALA A 161 -20.42 -5.75 28.93
N PHE A 162 -20.00 -6.22 27.76
CA PHE A 162 -18.59 -6.28 27.38
C PHE A 162 -17.96 -4.88 27.34
N LEU A 163 -18.63 -3.92 26.68
CA LEU A 163 -18.13 -2.56 26.62
C LEU A 163 -18.10 -1.90 28.01
N ALA A 164 -19.11 -2.15 28.85
CA ALA A 164 -19.13 -1.66 30.22
C ALA A 164 -17.94 -2.20 31.03
N LYS A 165 -17.64 -3.51 30.92
CA LYS A 165 -16.48 -4.11 31.57
C LYS A 165 -15.17 -3.56 31.03
N GLN A 166 -15.05 -3.38 29.71
CA GLN A 166 -13.89 -2.75 29.10
C GLN A 166 -13.66 -1.33 29.64
N LYS A 167 -14.71 -0.49 29.74
CA LYS A 167 -14.61 0.85 30.34
C LYS A 167 -14.18 0.80 31.81
N GLN A 168 -14.70 -0.16 32.56
CA GLN A 168 -14.30 -0.37 33.96
C GLN A 168 -12.82 -0.73 34.08
N ASP A 169 -12.32 -1.64 33.23
CA ASP A 169 -10.92 -2.07 33.22
C ASP A 169 -9.96 -0.88 32.97
N TYR A 170 -10.32 0.02 32.04
CA TYR A 170 -9.58 1.28 31.83
C TYR A 170 -9.68 2.23 33.03
N ALA A 171 -10.86 2.37 33.65
CA ALA A 171 -11.02 3.21 34.83
C ALA A 171 -10.21 2.70 36.03
N GLU A 172 -10.12 1.38 36.21
CA GLU A 172 -9.27 0.74 37.22
C GLU A 172 -7.79 1.02 36.97
N TYR A 173 -7.35 0.93 35.71
CA TYR A 173 -6.00 1.29 35.31
C TYR A 173 -5.70 2.78 35.50
N ASP A 174 -6.64 3.66 35.18
CA ASP A 174 -6.51 5.11 35.42
C ASP A 174 -6.40 5.42 36.92
N ASN A 175 -7.15 4.71 37.77
CA ASN A 175 -7.02 4.84 39.22
C ASN A 175 -5.65 4.33 39.71
N TYR A 176 -5.14 3.24 39.14
CA TYR A 176 -3.78 2.79 39.38
C TYR A 176 -2.75 3.86 38.99
N MET A 177 -2.89 4.46 37.81
CA MET A 177 -2.01 5.54 37.34
C MET A 177 -2.09 6.78 38.24
N LYS A 178 -3.28 7.16 38.72
CA LYS A 178 -3.47 8.27 39.69
C LYS A 178 -2.88 7.96 41.06
N SER A 179 -2.76 6.69 41.44
CA SER A 179 -2.13 6.29 42.69
C SER A 179 -0.60 6.48 42.68
N ILE A 180 -0.01 6.68 41.50
CA ILE A 180 1.42 6.94 41.34
C ILE A 180 1.69 8.43 41.57
N VAL A 181 2.44 8.72 42.61
CA VAL A 181 2.86 10.08 42.98
C VAL A 181 4.04 10.50 42.10
N GLY A 182 3.95 11.70 41.51
CA GLY A 182 5.05 12.32 40.77
C GLY A 182 6.18 12.77 41.71
N SER A 183 7.42 12.75 41.22
CA SER A 183 8.61 13.12 42.02
C SER A 183 8.57 14.56 42.54
N ASP A 184 7.84 15.44 41.86
CA ASP A 184 7.56 16.82 42.24
C ASP A 184 6.73 16.94 43.53
N LYS A 185 5.98 15.90 43.91
CA LYS A 185 5.09 15.89 45.08
C LYS A 185 5.61 15.06 46.25
N TYR A 186 6.86 14.58 46.20
CA TYR A 186 7.41 13.70 47.24
C TYR A 186 7.52 14.41 48.58
N ASP A 187 7.86 15.70 48.59
CA ASP A 187 7.96 16.53 49.80
C ASP A 187 6.61 16.81 50.47
N ASP A 188 5.50 16.57 49.76
CA ASP A 188 4.15 16.74 50.29
C ASP A 188 3.56 15.43 50.79
N VAL A 189 3.87 14.30 50.12
CA VAL A 189 3.24 13.00 50.39
C VAL A 189 4.13 12.07 51.22
N PHE A 190 5.44 12.08 50.99
CA PHE A 190 6.38 11.11 51.56
C PHE A 190 7.38 11.72 52.56
N PHE A 191 7.14 12.96 53.01
CA PHE A 191 8.02 13.65 53.95
C PHE A 191 7.32 13.87 55.30
N ASP A 192 7.90 13.34 56.38
CA ASP A 192 7.38 13.51 57.75
C ASP A 192 7.75 14.89 58.31
N ARG A 193 6.97 15.91 57.94
CA ARG A 193 7.15 17.29 58.45
C ARG A 193 7.04 17.36 59.97
N ALA A 194 6.06 16.67 60.55
CA ALA A 194 5.81 16.73 61.99
C ALA A 194 6.96 16.10 62.80
N GLY A 195 7.49 14.96 62.35
CA GLY A 195 8.68 14.33 62.94
C GLY A 195 9.93 15.18 62.76
N THR A 196 10.13 15.78 61.59
CA THR A 196 11.25 16.70 61.32
C THR A 196 11.21 17.91 62.26
N ASP A 197 10.06 18.57 62.37
CA ASP A 197 9.88 19.73 63.27
C ASP A 197 10.14 19.36 64.73
N LYS A 198 9.72 18.15 65.13
CA LYS A 198 9.97 17.63 66.47
C LYS A 198 11.47 17.43 66.72
N ASP A 199 12.21 16.84 65.78
CA ASP A 199 13.65 16.63 65.90
C ASP A 199 14.43 17.96 65.90
N ILE A 200 14.02 18.92 65.06
CA ILE A 200 14.56 20.28 65.07
C ILE A 200 14.41 20.91 66.46
N ARG A 201 13.20 20.86 67.05
CA ARG A 201 12.96 21.38 68.39
C ARG A 201 13.78 20.65 69.45
N ASN A 202 13.89 19.33 69.36
CA ASN A 202 14.70 18.54 70.28
C ASN A 202 16.18 18.94 70.21
N ARG A 203 16.72 19.16 69.01
CA ARG A 203 18.10 19.61 68.82
C ARG A 203 18.32 21.03 69.33
N GLN A 204 17.39 21.94 69.06
CA GLN A 204 17.45 23.31 69.61
C GLN A 204 17.39 23.32 71.13
N ASN A 205 16.54 22.49 71.74
CA ASN A 205 16.46 22.33 73.19
C ASN A 205 17.76 21.75 73.75
N LEU A 206 18.37 20.75 73.10
CA LEU A 206 19.67 20.22 73.50
C LEU A 206 20.75 21.32 73.54
N TYR A 207 20.85 22.13 72.47
CA TYR A 207 21.79 23.25 72.43
C TYR A 207 21.52 24.29 73.52
N TYR A 208 20.25 24.58 73.80
CA TYR A 208 19.87 25.48 74.88
C TYR A 208 20.23 24.90 76.26
N GLU A 209 19.98 23.62 76.50
CA GLU A 209 20.30 22.95 77.77
C GLU A 209 21.80 22.93 78.03
N GLU A 210 22.63 22.71 77.00
CA GLU A 210 24.10 22.79 77.10
C GLU A 210 24.57 24.20 77.47
N TYR A 211 24.08 25.23 76.77
CA TYR A 211 24.38 26.61 77.08
C TYR A 211 23.92 26.98 78.50
N TYR A 212 22.67 26.67 78.85
CA TYR A 212 22.08 26.98 80.15
C TYR A 212 22.84 26.31 81.30
N ARG A 213 23.31 25.08 81.11
CA ARG A 213 24.14 24.37 82.08
C ARG A 213 25.44 25.13 82.35
N GLU A 214 26.14 25.56 81.32
CA GLU A 214 27.42 26.28 81.48
C GLU A 214 27.20 27.70 82.02
N TRP A 215 26.20 28.40 81.50
CA TRP A 215 25.78 29.72 81.97
C TRP A 215 25.37 29.73 83.45
N SER A 216 24.55 28.76 83.89
CA SER A 216 24.08 28.67 85.27
C SER A 216 25.22 28.39 86.25
N LYS A 217 26.18 27.51 85.89
CA LYS A 217 27.39 27.27 86.68
C LYS A 217 28.21 28.56 86.85
N GLN A 218 28.43 29.29 85.76
CA GLN A 218 29.19 30.55 85.80
C GLN A 218 28.45 31.63 86.62
N MET A 219 27.13 31.72 86.48
CA MET A 219 26.31 32.65 87.27
C MET A 219 26.36 32.32 88.78
N GLU A 220 26.35 31.04 89.14
CA GLU A 220 26.56 30.63 90.54
C GLU A 220 27.92 31.09 91.07
N TYR A 221 28.96 30.99 90.24
CA TYR A 221 30.32 31.43 90.59
C TYR A 221 30.40 32.94 90.79
N GLU A 222 29.86 33.75 89.87
CA GLU A 222 29.84 35.21 89.99
C GLU A 222 29.04 35.69 91.20
N LYS A 223 27.91 35.03 91.48
CA LYS A 223 27.11 35.29 92.68
C LYS A 223 27.93 35.00 93.94
N TRP A 224 28.59 33.84 94.00
CA TRP A 224 29.44 33.48 95.13
C TRP A 224 30.60 34.47 95.32
N LYS A 225 31.29 34.88 94.25
CA LYS A 225 32.37 35.88 94.28
C LYS A 225 31.89 37.21 94.87
N THR A 226 30.71 37.65 94.45
CA THR A 226 30.08 38.88 94.95
C THR A 226 29.68 38.76 96.42
N GLU A 227 29.05 37.67 96.82
CA GLU A 227 28.64 37.41 98.22
C GLU A 227 29.86 37.28 99.13
N LYS A 228 30.92 36.60 98.67
CA LYS A 228 32.18 36.45 99.39
C LYS A 228 32.85 37.81 99.61
N SER A 229 32.93 38.64 98.56
CA SER A 229 33.44 40.01 98.66
C SER A 229 32.66 40.86 99.67
N LYS A 230 31.32 40.77 99.65
CA LYS A 230 30.46 41.46 100.64
C LYS A 230 30.70 40.98 102.07
N PHE A 231 30.81 39.66 102.27
CA PHE A 231 31.09 39.07 103.58
C PHE A 231 32.46 39.53 104.11
N ASP A 232 33.50 39.47 103.28
CA ASP A 232 34.86 39.87 103.66
C ASP A 232 34.93 41.37 104.00
N ALA A 233 34.28 42.23 103.20
CA ALA A 233 34.17 43.65 103.50
C ALA A 233 33.45 43.92 104.83
N ALA A 234 32.37 43.17 105.12
CA ALA A 234 31.62 43.31 106.37
C ALA A 234 32.44 42.84 107.59
N GLU A 235 33.16 41.73 107.49
CA GLU A 235 34.04 41.24 108.57
C GLU A 235 35.22 42.20 108.81
N LEU A 236 35.83 42.71 107.75
CA LEU A 236 36.87 43.73 107.87
C LEU A 236 36.36 45.01 108.58
N ALA A 237 35.15 45.46 108.23
CA ALA A 237 34.53 46.61 108.88
C ALA A 237 34.24 46.35 110.38
N LYS A 238 33.75 45.16 110.74
CA LYS A 238 33.57 44.76 112.15
C LYS A 238 34.89 44.77 112.92
N LEU A 239 35.95 44.22 112.34
CA LEU A 239 37.29 44.20 112.96
C LEU A 239 37.85 45.61 113.18
N LYS A 240 37.74 46.50 112.18
CA LYS A 240 38.10 47.93 112.33
C LYS A 240 37.31 48.59 113.47
N GLY A 241 35.99 48.35 113.50
CA GLY A 241 35.12 48.82 114.57
C GLY A 241 35.51 48.29 115.95
N TYR A 242 35.83 47.00 116.07
CA TYR A 242 36.28 46.37 117.31
C TYR A 242 37.59 46.98 117.81
N ARG A 243 38.59 47.13 116.94
CA ARG A 243 39.87 47.77 117.30
C ARG A 243 39.67 49.21 117.79
N GLN A 244 38.78 49.97 117.16
CA GLN A 244 38.45 51.33 117.59
C GLN A 244 37.77 51.35 118.97
N ARG A 245 36.81 50.45 119.23
CA ARG A 245 36.20 50.32 120.57
C ARG A 245 37.23 49.95 121.62
N PHE A 246 38.12 49.00 121.30
CA PHE A 246 39.21 48.59 122.17
C PHE A 246 40.14 49.76 122.50
N TYR A 247 40.52 50.58 121.51
CA TYR A 247 41.28 51.82 121.72
C TYR A 247 40.57 52.77 122.70
N ASN A 248 39.29 53.04 122.46
CA ASN A 248 38.49 53.94 123.28
C ASN A 248 38.38 53.46 124.74
N GLU A 249 38.32 52.15 124.99
CA GLU A 249 38.30 51.58 126.34
C GLU A 249 39.58 51.90 127.12
N TYR A 250 40.75 51.76 126.49
CA TYR A 250 42.03 52.11 127.12
C TYR A 250 42.15 53.61 127.37
N VAL A 251 41.67 54.44 126.45
CA VAL A 251 41.58 55.90 126.63
C VAL A 251 40.71 56.23 127.84
N ARG A 252 39.55 55.59 127.98
CA ARG A 252 38.64 55.80 129.12
C ARG A 252 39.30 55.37 130.43
N LYS A 253 39.85 54.15 130.49
CA LYS A 253 40.56 53.65 131.68
C LYS A 253 41.71 54.57 132.10
N ALA A 254 42.47 55.08 131.13
CA ALA A 254 43.53 56.05 131.38
C ALA A 254 42.99 57.33 132.02
N ARG A 255 41.90 57.91 131.48
CA ARG A 255 41.27 59.12 132.01
C ARG A 255 40.69 58.92 133.41
N GLU A 256 39.96 57.82 133.62
CA GLU A 256 39.41 57.47 134.93
C GLU A 256 40.52 57.34 135.97
N GLN A 257 41.64 56.71 135.61
CA GLN A 257 42.79 56.57 136.49
C GLN A 257 43.47 57.92 136.78
N VAL A 258 43.62 58.79 135.78
CA VAL A 258 44.11 60.18 135.97
C VAL A 258 43.24 60.94 136.98
N ILE A 259 41.91 60.87 136.84
CA ILE A 259 40.98 61.54 137.76
C ILE A 259 41.16 61.00 139.18
N ARG A 260 41.27 59.68 139.35
CA ARG A 260 41.49 59.05 140.66
C ARG A 260 42.83 59.44 141.28
N ASP A 261 43.91 59.43 140.52
CA ASP A 261 45.25 59.74 141.05
C ASP A 261 45.40 61.23 141.37
N MET A 262 44.80 62.12 140.57
CA MET A 262 44.74 63.57 140.83
C MET A 262 43.95 63.89 142.12
N ALA A 263 42.82 63.22 142.35
CA ALA A 263 42.03 63.38 143.58
C ALA A 263 42.77 62.94 144.86
N ASN A 264 43.77 62.07 144.72
CA ASN A 264 44.60 61.57 145.82
C ASN A 264 45.96 62.30 145.94
N GLY A 265 46.14 63.44 145.24
CA GLY A 265 47.36 64.26 145.30
C GLY A 265 48.59 63.66 144.64
N LYS A 266 48.44 62.63 143.78
CA LYS A 266 49.55 61.99 143.04
C LYS A 266 49.81 62.70 141.71
N ASP A 267 51.08 62.75 141.30
CA ASP A 267 51.46 63.23 139.96
C ASP A 267 50.88 62.31 138.87
N THR A 268 50.28 62.90 137.85
CA THR A 268 49.57 62.22 136.76
C THR A 268 50.25 62.34 135.40
N VAL A 269 51.38 63.06 135.33
CA VAL A 269 52.12 63.28 134.08
C VAL A 269 52.65 61.95 133.55
N GLY A 270 52.28 61.62 132.31
CA GLY A 270 52.74 60.41 131.60
C GLY A 270 51.87 59.16 131.76
N LEU A 271 50.81 59.20 132.59
CA LEU A 271 49.94 58.03 132.82
C LEU A 271 49.19 57.59 131.55
N PHE A 272 48.67 58.55 130.77
CA PHE A 272 48.00 58.28 129.48
C PHE A 272 48.92 57.54 128.50
N THR A 273 50.19 57.96 128.44
CA THR A 273 51.22 57.34 127.60
C THR A 273 51.46 55.88 127.99
N GLN A 274 51.43 55.54 129.29
CA GLN A 274 51.54 54.15 129.74
C GLN A 274 50.36 53.29 129.28
N TYR A 275 49.12 53.79 129.38
CA TYR A 275 47.93 53.07 128.90
C TYR A 275 47.93 52.91 127.37
N MET A 276 48.37 53.92 126.62
CA MET A 276 48.52 53.81 125.17
C MET A 276 49.64 52.84 124.77
N LYS A 277 50.72 52.74 125.54
CA LYS A 277 51.77 51.72 125.35
C LYS A 277 51.23 50.31 125.59
N LYS A 278 50.37 50.11 126.60
CA LYS A 278 49.65 48.85 126.84
C LYS A 278 48.66 48.53 125.71
N PHE A 279 47.89 49.51 125.23
CA PHE A 279 47.03 49.36 124.04
C PHE A 279 47.86 48.93 122.83
N ASN A 280 48.95 49.64 122.50
CA ASN A 280 49.78 49.30 121.34
C ASN A 280 50.39 47.89 121.46
N LYS A 281 50.76 47.45 122.67
CA LYS A 281 51.22 46.07 122.90
C LYS A 281 50.10 45.04 122.68
N ASN A 282 48.89 45.30 123.19
CA ASN A 282 47.77 44.35 123.14
C ASN A 282 47.04 44.38 121.79
N ALA A 283 47.01 45.53 121.12
CA ALA A 283 46.43 45.70 119.79
C ALA A 283 47.27 45.04 118.69
N LYS A 284 48.55 44.70 118.94
CA LYS A 284 49.33 43.85 118.03
C LYS A 284 48.72 42.45 117.84
N ALA A 285 47.98 41.93 118.83
CA ALA A 285 47.23 40.68 118.69
C ALA A 285 45.92 40.85 117.88
N LEU A 286 45.44 42.08 117.71
CA LEU A 286 44.30 42.44 116.86
C LEU A 286 44.80 42.80 115.45
N VAL A 287 45.58 41.89 114.86
CA VAL A 287 46.18 42.07 113.52
C VAL A 287 45.09 42.46 112.52
N LEU A 288 45.14 43.71 112.05
CA LEU A 288 44.41 44.17 110.88
C LEU A 288 45.38 44.04 109.71
N ASP A 289 45.39 42.87 109.06
CA ASP A 289 46.01 42.69 107.76
C ASP A 289 44.90 42.34 106.76
N ASP A 290 44.69 43.21 105.76
CA ASP A 290 43.73 43.00 104.67
C ASP A 290 44.03 41.68 103.93
N LYS A 291 45.29 41.20 103.95
CA LYS A 291 45.69 39.95 103.30
C LYS A 291 45.03 38.70 103.88
N ASN A 292 44.52 38.75 105.11
CA ASN A 292 43.75 37.63 105.69
C ASN A 292 42.36 37.44 105.05
N PHE A 293 41.89 38.44 104.28
CA PHE A 293 40.61 38.44 103.58
C PHE A 293 40.75 38.20 102.07
N GLU A 294 41.97 38.06 101.55
CA GLU A 294 42.18 37.58 100.20
C GLU A 294 41.71 36.12 100.09
N VAL A 295 40.92 35.83 99.05
CA VAL A 295 40.38 34.50 98.81
C VAL A 295 41.53 33.54 98.52
N SER A 296 41.92 32.76 99.53
CA SER A 296 42.88 31.67 99.35
C SER A 296 42.26 30.56 98.53
N TYR A 297 42.92 30.17 97.44
CA TYR A 297 42.53 29.07 96.53
C TYR A 297 42.10 27.80 97.29
N MET A 298 42.81 27.42 98.36
CA MET A 298 42.49 26.22 99.16
C MET A 298 41.17 26.31 99.94
N LYS A 299 40.64 27.51 100.19
CA LYS A 299 39.37 27.74 100.90
C LYS A 299 38.19 27.92 99.93
N MET A 300 38.42 27.88 98.62
CA MET A 300 37.38 27.98 97.60
C MET A 300 36.63 26.65 97.43
N PRO A 301 35.27 26.67 97.31
CA PRO A 301 34.50 25.48 97.00
C PRO A 301 34.99 24.79 95.72
N ALA A 302 35.10 23.46 95.75
CA ALA A 302 35.68 22.69 94.64
C ALA A 302 35.01 22.96 93.29
N LYS A 303 33.68 23.14 93.27
CA LYS A 303 32.88 23.42 92.07
C LYS A 303 33.18 24.73 91.34
N PHE A 304 33.97 25.63 91.95
CA PHE A 304 34.30 26.95 91.40
C PHE A 304 35.78 27.11 91.03
N ARG A 305 36.61 26.10 91.30
CA ARG A 305 38.07 26.19 91.10
C ARG A 305 38.44 26.27 89.63
N GLU A 306 37.80 25.46 88.80
CA GLU A 306 37.99 25.44 87.33
C GLU A 306 37.71 26.83 86.72
N ALA A 307 36.53 27.40 86.99
CA ALA A 307 36.18 28.75 86.53
C ALA A 307 37.15 29.85 87.02
N TYR A 308 37.71 29.69 88.22
CA TYR A 308 38.69 30.63 88.77
C TYR A 308 40.07 30.50 88.12
N GLU A 309 40.54 29.27 87.87
CA GLU A 309 41.84 29.00 87.22
C GLU A 309 41.85 29.45 85.77
N GLU A 310 40.76 29.24 85.06
CA GLU A 310 40.61 29.61 83.65
C GLU A 310 40.42 31.12 83.44
N GLY A 311 40.10 31.88 84.49
CA GLY A 311 39.73 33.29 84.37
C GLY A 311 38.45 33.50 83.55
N ARG A 312 37.62 32.45 83.45
CA ARG A 312 36.43 32.38 82.59
C ARG A 312 35.39 33.42 83.02
N SER A 313 34.82 34.11 82.05
CA SER A 313 33.78 35.13 82.19
C SER A 313 32.45 34.68 81.55
N LEU A 314 31.40 35.47 81.71
CA LEU A 314 30.10 35.21 81.05
C LEU A 314 30.20 35.33 79.52
N ASP A 315 31.12 36.15 79.00
CA ASP A 315 31.30 36.35 77.55
C ASP A 315 31.99 35.15 76.88
N ASP A 316 32.64 34.28 77.67
CA ASP A 316 33.32 33.07 77.18
C ASP A 316 32.36 31.88 77.00
N ILE A 317 31.06 32.05 77.30
CA ILE A 317 30.05 31.00 77.17
C ILE A 317 29.40 31.09 75.80
N ILE A 318 29.87 30.22 74.90
CA ILE A 318 29.40 30.18 73.51
C ILE A 318 28.18 29.26 73.41
N ASN A 319 27.15 29.68 72.69
CA ASN A 319 25.98 28.86 72.39
C ASN A 319 26.15 28.12 71.04
N ASN A 320 25.61 26.90 70.97
CA ASN A 320 25.42 26.20 69.71
C ASN A 320 24.12 26.69 69.03
N VAL A 321 24.11 26.76 67.70
CA VAL A 321 22.94 27.17 66.92
C VAL A 321 22.67 26.12 65.85
N LEU A 322 21.39 25.80 65.63
CA LEU A 322 20.97 24.93 64.55
C LEU A 322 21.37 25.54 63.21
N THR A 323 22.16 24.80 62.44
CA THR A 323 22.60 25.22 61.11
C THR A 323 21.67 24.69 60.02
N GLU A 324 21.81 25.23 58.80
CA GLU A 324 21.15 24.66 57.63
C GLU A 324 21.59 23.20 57.39
N SER A 325 22.86 22.88 57.64
CA SER A 325 23.38 21.51 57.52
C SER A 325 22.69 20.55 58.48
N ASP A 326 22.51 20.94 59.74
CA ASP A 326 21.77 20.14 60.73
C ASP A 326 20.32 19.91 60.28
N SER A 327 19.68 20.95 59.75
CA SER A 327 18.30 20.89 59.27
C SER A 327 18.16 19.95 58.07
N ILE A 328 19.16 19.95 57.17
CA ILE A 328 19.23 19.04 56.02
C ILE A 328 19.45 17.61 56.48
N GLU A 329 20.37 17.36 57.40
CA GLU A 329 20.64 16.02 57.95
C GLU A 329 19.40 15.42 58.61
N ILE A 330 18.69 16.22 59.42
CA ILE A 330 17.45 15.80 60.07
C ILE A 330 16.39 15.48 59.00
N ALA A 331 16.20 16.34 58.01
CA ALA A 331 15.21 16.15 56.96
C ALA A 331 15.51 14.93 56.07
N GLN A 332 16.79 14.67 55.74
CA GLN A 332 17.19 13.54 54.90
C GLN A 332 16.74 12.19 55.48
N ASN A 333 16.72 12.04 56.80
CA ASN A 333 16.35 10.81 57.48
C ASN A 333 14.84 10.66 57.73
N ARG A 334 14.01 11.62 57.29
CA ARG A 334 12.56 11.68 57.56
C ARG A 334 11.69 11.44 56.33
N TYR A 335 12.29 11.11 55.19
CA TYR A 335 11.55 10.62 54.04
C TYR A 335 11.07 9.18 54.26
N MET A 336 9.85 8.87 53.81
CA MET A 336 9.25 7.54 53.87
C MET A 336 9.79 6.66 52.73
N PHE A 337 11.04 6.21 52.86
CA PHE A 337 11.75 5.48 51.80
C PHE A 337 11.04 4.21 51.31
N GLU A 338 10.37 3.47 52.20
CA GLU A 338 9.58 2.29 51.81
C GLU A 338 8.41 2.65 50.89
N ALA A 339 7.68 3.72 51.20
CA ALA A 339 6.54 4.19 50.40
C ALA A 339 7.01 4.78 49.05
N ILE A 340 8.17 5.45 49.03
CA ILE A 340 8.81 5.91 47.79
C ILE A 340 9.18 4.73 46.91
N ALA A 341 9.84 3.69 47.46
CA ALA A 341 10.21 2.50 46.73
C ALA A 341 8.98 1.75 46.16
N GLU A 342 7.89 1.68 46.91
CA GLU A 342 6.61 1.14 46.43
C GLU A 342 6.00 1.93 45.29
N ASN A 343 6.03 3.26 45.39
CA ASN A 343 5.56 4.15 44.35
C ASN A 343 6.41 4.05 43.06
N GLU A 344 7.73 3.98 43.19
CA GLU A 344 8.65 3.78 42.07
C GLU A 344 8.45 2.41 41.40
N MET A 345 8.28 1.34 42.18
CA MET A 345 7.95 0.01 41.65
C MET A 345 6.63 0.03 40.87
N LYS A 346 5.58 0.71 41.38
CA LYS A 346 4.33 0.90 40.63
C LYS A 346 4.57 1.65 39.31
N LYS A 347 5.35 2.73 39.36
CA LYS A 347 5.71 3.51 38.17
C LYS A 347 6.42 2.68 37.10
N GLU A 348 7.28 1.76 37.50
CA GLU A 348 8.03 0.88 36.58
C GLU A 348 7.18 -0.23 35.99
N ARG A 349 6.29 -0.82 36.79
CA ARG A 349 5.39 -1.91 36.36
C ARG A 349 4.16 -1.41 35.59
N LYS A 350 4.04 -0.11 35.31
CA LYS A 350 2.88 0.47 34.61
C LYS A 350 2.50 -0.25 33.32
N GLY A 351 3.47 -0.77 32.56
CA GLY A 351 3.24 -1.47 31.30
C GLY A 351 2.77 -2.92 31.49
N GLU A 352 3.25 -3.61 32.53
CA GLU A 352 2.79 -4.95 32.91
C GLU A 352 1.36 -4.87 33.46
N MET A 353 1.14 -3.93 34.38
CA MET A 353 -0.18 -3.69 34.98
C MET A 353 -1.21 -3.28 33.91
N ALA A 354 -0.81 -2.53 32.88
CA ALA A 354 -1.70 -2.24 31.75
C ALA A 354 -2.18 -3.52 31.05
N LYS A 355 -1.28 -4.47 30.76
CA LYS A 355 -1.65 -5.74 30.10
C LYS A 355 -2.53 -6.64 30.98
N GLU A 356 -2.33 -6.60 32.30
CA GLU A 356 -3.09 -7.40 33.25
C GLU A 356 -4.49 -6.84 33.53
N MET A 357 -4.57 -5.51 33.75
CA MET A 357 -5.80 -4.79 34.06
C MET A 357 -6.66 -4.54 32.83
N ILE A 358 -6.06 -4.37 31.65
CA ILE A 358 -6.76 -4.14 30.38
C ILE A 358 -6.58 -5.37 29.47
N PRO A 359 -7.32 -6.48 29.74
CA PRO A 359 -7.22 -7.70 28.94
C PRO A 359 -7.69 -7.49 27.49
N PHE A 360 -8.56 -6.51 27.28
CA PHE A 360 -9.17 -6.20 25.99
C PHE A 360 -8.96 -4.72 25.64
N PRO A 361 -7.84 -4.34 25.01
CA PRO A 361 -7.63 -2.97 24.58
C PRO A 361 -8.60 -2.57 23.45
N TYR A 362 -8.79 -1.26 23.25
CA TYR A 362 -9.57 -0.74 22.11
C TYR A 362 -8.81 -0.96 20.81
N GLU A 363 -9.52 -1.40 19.77
CA GLU A 363 -8.93 -1.65 18.46
C GLU A 363 -8.84 -0.37 17.61
N GLU A 364 -7.68 -0.14 17.01
CA GLU A 364 -7.46 0.94 16.05
C GLU A 364 -7.52 0.42 14.60
N GLY A 365 -7.91 1.28 13.66
CA GLY A 365 -7.85 0.95 12.22
C GLY A 365 -8.89 -0.05 11.72
N VAL A 366 -9.89 -0.39 12.54
CA VAL A 366 -11.00 -1.29 12.16
C VAL A 366 -11.93 -0.66 11.13
N ARG A 367 -12.67 -1.50 10.39
CA ARG A 367 -13.66 -1.06 9.41
C ARG A 367 -14.92 -0.56 10.09
N LEU A 368 -15.34 -1.26 11.14
CA LEU A 368 -16.53 -0.96 11.91
C LEU A 368 -16.27 -1.39 13.35
N ASP A 369 -16.58 -0.52 14.30
CA ASP A 369 -16.67 -0.83 15.73
C ASP A 369 -18.04 -0.39 16.20
N THR A 370 -18.91 -1.33 16.56
CA THR A 370 -20.29 -1.02 16.94
C THR A 370 -20.77 -1.86 18.11
N ILE A 371 -21.70 -1.28 18.87
CA ILE A 371 -22.47 -1.99 19.88
C ILE A 371 -23.60 -2.74 19.15
N ILE A 372 -23.82 -4.00 19.48
CA ILE A 372 -24.87 -4.83 18.86
C ILE A 372 -26.03 -5.09 19.81
N ASP A 373 -27.20 -5.31 19.22
CA ASP A 373 -28.38 -5.85 19.88
C ASP A 373 -28.38 -7.37 19.68
N ALA A 374 -28.19 -8.12 20.77
CA ALA A 374 -28.06 -9.57 20.72
C ALA A 374 -29.38 -10.30 20.36
N GLY A 375 -30.51 -9.59 20.30
CA GLY A 375 -31.82 -10.18 19.97
C GLY A 375 -32.05 -10.43 18.47
N ARG A 376 -31.20 -9.88 17.59
CA ARG A 376 -31.40 -9.91 16.13
C ARG A 376 -30.10 -10.19 15.37
N ASP A 377 -30.25 -10.69 14.16
CA ASP A 377 -29.12 -10.91 13.27
C ASP A 377 -28.47 -9.58 12.90
N PHE A 378 -27.15 -9.60 12.81
CA PHE A 378 -26.36 -8.47 12.35
C PHE A 378 -26.02 -8.65 10.86
N VAL A 379 -26.23 -7.60 10.07
CA VAL A 379 -25.91 -7.58 8.64
C VAL A 379 -25.17 -6.29 8.31
N TYR A 380 -24.00 -6.41 7.68
CA TYR A 380 -23.18 -5.27 7.29
C TYR A 380 -22.67 -5.39 5.86
N LEU A 381 -22.84 -4.33 5.06
CA LEU A 381 -22.33 -4.27 3.70
C LEU A 381 -20.88 -3.77 3.69
N TYR A 382 -19.95 -4.68 3.45
CA TYR A 382 -18.54 -4.38 3.28
C TYR A 382 -18.26 -3.97 1.83
N LYS A 383 -17.49 -2.87 1.65
CA LYS A 383 -17.04 -2.40 0.33
C LYS A 383 -15.55 -2.07 0.36
N GLN A 384 -14.80 -2.66 -0.56
CA GLN A 384 -13.36 -2.50 -0.67
C GLN A 384 -12.94 -2.33 -2.13
N ASP A 385 -12.22 -1.25 -2.44
CA ASP A 385 -11.56 -1.13 -3.74
C ASP A 385 -10.19 -1.82 -3.67
N HIS A 386 -9.94 -2.73 -4.60
CA HIS A 386 -8.70 -3.51 -4.67
C HIS A 386 -7.94 -3.22 -5.97
N PRO A 387 -6.63 -2.91 -5.92
CA PRO A 387 -5.84 -2.72 -7.14
C PRO A 387 -5.67 -4.03 -7.91
N VAL A 388 -5.77 -3.97 -9.23
CA VAL A 388 -5.50 -5.10 -10.12
C VAL A 388 -4.02 -5.12 -10.46
N THR A 389 -3.38 -6.27 -10.28
CA THR A 389 -1.95 -6.47 -10.55
C THR A 389 -1.76 -7.41 -11.75
N VAL A 390 -0.52 -7.47 -12.26
CA VAL A 390 -0.15 -8.34 -13.39
C VAL A 390 -0.53 -9.80 -13.06
N GLY A 391 -1.19 -10.49 -13.99
CA GLY A 391 -1.65 -11.86 -13.82
C GLY A 391 -2.89 -12.04 -12.93
N LEU A 392 -3.43 -10.99 -12.30
CA LEU A 392 -4.62 -11.11 -11.44
C LEU A 392 -5.87 -11.38 -12.29
N LYS A 393 -6.38 -12.60 -12.21
CA LYS A 393 -7.61 -13.07 -12.89
C LYS A 393 -8.75 -13.38 -11.92
N LYS A 394 -8.43 -13.79 -10.68
CA LYS A 394 -9.38 -14.20 -9.65
C LYS A 394 -8.93 -13.71 -8.28
N LEU A 395 -9.88 -13.23 -7.47
CA LEU A 395 -9.71 -12.97 -6.04
C LEU A 395 -10.61 -13.93 -5.25
N SER A 396 -10.08 -14.56 -4.21
CA SER A 396 -10.89 -15.33 -3.26
C SER A 396 -11.01 -14.56 -1.96
N LEU A 397 -12.21 -14.43 -1.42
CA LEU A 397 -12.48 -13.77 -0.15
C LEU A 397 -12.91 -14.82 0.86
N THR A 398 -12.24 -14.89 2.01
CA THR A 398 -12.72 -15.63 3.19
C THR A 398 -12.91 -14.68 4.36
N MET A 399 -13.56 -15.18 5.41
CA MET A 399 -13.70 -14.46 6.66
C MET A 399 -13.34 -15.39 7.82
N ASN A 400 -12.36 -14.95 8.61
CA ASN A 400 -12.08 -15.54 9.91
C ASN A 400 -12.83 -14.77 10.99
N GLY A 401 -13.04 -15.41 12.13
CA GLY A 401 -13.71 -14.79 13.27
C GLY A 401 -13.22 -15.32 14.60
N ARG A 402 -13.29 -14.47 15.62
CA ARG A 402 -13.06 -14.87 17.02
C ARG A 402 -14.03 -14.13 17.94
N VAL A 403 -14.39 -14.79 19.03
CA VAL A 403 -15.21 -14.22 20.10
C VAL A 403 -14.41 -14.22 21.39
N ASP A 404 -14.30 -13.07 22.03
CA ASP A 404 -13.78 -12.92 23.39
C ASP A 404 -14.94 -12.60 24.34
N ALA A 405 -14.98 -13.24 25.50
CA ALA A 405 -15.97 -12.94 26.54
C ALA A 405 -15.33 -12.19 27.72
N VAL A 406 -16.15 -11.50 28.51
CA VAL A 406 -15.69 -10.72 29.69
C VAL A 406 -14.96 -11.57 30.75
N ASP A 407 -15.20 -12.88 30.79
CA ASP A 407 -14.51 -13.84 31.67
C ASP A 407 -13.15 -14.31 31.13
N ARG A 408 -12.65 -13.69 30.05
CA ARG A 408 -11.40 -14.03 29.35
C ARG A 408 -11.43 -15.35 28.57
N SER A 409 -12.59 -16.01 28.49
CA SER A 409 -12.75 -17.17 27.61
C SER A 409 -12.82 -16.73 26.14
N ARG A 410 -12.29 -17.57 25.24
CA ARG A 410 -12.16 -17.28 23.80
C ARG A 410 -12.69 -18.44 22.96
N TYR A 411 -13.38 -18.09 21.88
CA TYR A 411 -13.81 -19.01 20.85
C TYR A 411 -13.25 -18.59 19.49
N MET A 412 -12.57 -19.51 18.82
CA MET A 412 -12.07 -19.31 17.44
C MET A 412 -13.08 -19.94 16.49
N MET A 413 -13.58 -19.15 15.54
CA MET A 413 -14.52 -19.64 14.55
C MET A 413 -13.79 -20.45 13.48
N ALA A 414 -14.44 -21.49 12.96
CA ALA A 414 -13.94 -22.16 11.77
C ALA A 414 -13.92 -21.17 10.58
N PRO A 415 -12.97 -21.30 9.63
CA PRO A 415 -12.92 -20.46 8.44
C PRO A 415 -14.28 -20.45 7.72
N GLY A 416 -14.76 -19.25 7.38
CA GLY A 416 -16.02 -19.06 6.68
C GLY A 416 -15.99 -19.56 5.24
N ASP A 417 -17.15 -19.50 4.58
CA ASP A 417 -17.27 -19.80 3.15
C ASP A 417 -16.39 -18.85 2.33
N THR A 418 -15.96 -19.31 1.16
CA THR A 418 -15.12 -18.51 0.26
C THR A 418 -15.94 -17.96 -0.90
N ILE A 419 -15.86 -16.64 -1.12
CA ILE A 419 -16.44 -15.98 -2.29
C ILE A 419 -15.35 -15.81 -3.35
N SER A 420 -15.62 -16.23 -4.57
CA SER A 420 -14.71 -16.06 -5.71
C SER A 420 -15.15 -14.87 -6.58
N TYR A 421 -14.27 -13.88 -6.76
CA TYR A 421 -14.45 -12.78 -7.69
C TYR A 421 -13.59 -13.01 -8.93
N PHE A 422 -14.23 -13.24 -10.07
CA PHE A 422 -13.55 -13.33 -11.37
C PHE A 422 -13.44 -11.94 -11.98
N ILE A 423 -12.24 -11.52 -12.37
CA ILE A 423 -12.04 -10.17 -12.88
C ILE A 423 -12.37 -10.15 -14.37
N SER A 424 -13.43 -9.43 -14.74
CA SER A 424 -13.76 -9.14 -16.13
C SER A 424 -12.96 -7.92 -16.57
N SER A 425 -12.16 -8.07 -17.63
CA SER A 425 -11.30 -7.01 -18.15
C SER A 425 -11.41 -6.90 -19.66
N LEU A 426 -11.11 -5.71 -20.19
CA LEU A 426 -10.99 -5.49 -21.62
C LEU A 426 -9.90 -6.37 -22.23
N SER A 427 -8.84 -6.72 -21.50
CA SER A 427 -7.78 -7.61 -22.01
C SER A 427 -8.25 -9.02 -22.36
N GLN A 428 -9.45 -9.43 -21.94
CA GLN A 428 -10.05 -10.71 -22.33
C GLN A 428 -10.71 -10.65 -23.71
N LEU A 429 -10.89 -9.47 -24.30
CA LEU A 429 -11.50 -9.27 -25.62
C LEU A 429 -10.54 -9.54 -26.78
N VAL A 430 -9.41 -10.21 -26.54
CA VAL A 430 -8.44 -10.52 -27.58
C VAL A 430 -9.06 -11.37 -28.69
N ASP A 431 -8.72 -11.05 -29.93
CA ASP A 431 -9.12 -11.82 -31.10
C ASP A 431 -7.98 -12.77 -31.49
N THR A 432 -8.15 -14.05 -31.17
CA THR A 432 -7.18 -15.10 -31.49
C THR A 432 -7.18 -15.49 -32.96
N SER A 433 -8.21 -15.13 -33.73
CA SER A 433 -8.25 -15.42 -35.18
C SER A 433 -7.13 -14.69 -35.94
N LEU A 434 -6.65 -13.56 -35.39
CA LEU A 434 -5.57 -12.74 -35.94
C LEU A 434 -4.17 -13.33 -35.74
N ILE A 435 -4.03 -14.46 -35.03
CA ILE A 435 -2.76 -15.22 -34.97
C ILE A 435 -2.32 -15.62 -36.38
N TYR A 436 -3.28 -15.90 -37.26
CA TYR A 436 -3.02 -16.33 -38.63
C TYR A 436 -3.41 -15.24 -39.63
N LYS A 437 -2.51 -14.91 -40.56
CA LYS A 437 -2.83 -14.11 -41.75
C LYS A 437 -3.43 -15.01 -42.81
N ARG A 438 -4.68 -14.75 -43.20
CA ARG A 438 -5.38 -15.47 -44.26
C ARG A 438 -5.38 -14.63 -45.54
N THR A 439 -4.75 -15.13 -46.60
CA THR A 439 -4.73 -14.47 -47.92
C THR A 439 -5.49 -15.33 -48.92
N LYS A 440 -6.50 -14.75 -49.57
CA LYS A 440 -7.21 -15.44 -50.65
C LYS A 440 -6.33 -15.48 -51.89
N LEU A 441 -5.90 -16.68 -52.27
CA LEU A 441 -5.19 -16.94 -53.51
C LEU A 441 -6.20 -17.36 -54.58
N TYR A 442 -5.95 -16.91 -55.80
CA TYR A 442 -6.64 -17.37 -57.00
C TYR A 442 -5.73 -18.37 -57.72
N ARG A 443 -6.33 -19.45 -58.25
CA ARG A 443 -5.61 -20.46 -59.03
C ARG A 443 -5.06 -19.85 -60.30
N ASP A 444 -5.93 -19.18 -61.04
CA ASP A 444 -5.63 -18.62 -62.35
C ASP A 444 -5.22 -17.15 -62.22
N ALA A 445 -4.23 -16.75 -63.00
CA ALA A 445 -3.73 -15.39 -63.11
C ALA A 445 -3.39 -15.06 -64.57
N TYR A 446 -3.37 -13.77 -64.91
CA TYR A 446 -2.92 -13.33 -66.21
C TYR A 446 -2.07 -12.06 -66.13
N ASN A 447 -1.19 -11.87 -67.11
CA ASN A 447 -0.41 -10.65 -67.27
C ASN A 447 -0.33 -10.26 -68.75
N ARG A 448 -0.50 -8.97 -69.07
CA ARG A 448 -0.43 -8.47 -70.45
C ARG A 448 0.71 -7.47 -70.60
N LEU A 449 1.61 -7.74 -71.55
CA LEU A 449 2.79 -6.92 -71.84
C LEU A 449 2.79 -6.46 -73.30
N THR A 450 2.96 -5.16 -73.54
CA THR A 450 3.06 -4.60 -74.90
C THR A 450 4.50 -4.24 -75.24
N THR A 451 4.95 -4.61 -76.44
CA THR A 451 6.29 -4.32 -76.96
C THR A 451 6.23 -3.71 -78.35
N TYR A 452 7.22 -2.88 -78.70
CA TYR A 452 7.29 -2.19 -80.00
C TYR A 452 8.44 -2.74 -80.84
N VAL A 453 8.25 -3.97 -81.32
CA VAL A 453 9.25 -4.68 -82.14
C VAL A 453 9.36 -4.01 -83.53
N LYS A 454 10.59 -3.70 -83.93
CA LYS A 454 10.89 -3.01 -85.18
C LYS A 454 11.36 -3.98 -86.24
N PHE A 455 10.89 -3.80 -87.47
CA PHE A 455 11.35 -4.53 -88.64
C PHE A 455 12.02 -3.57 -89.62
N GLN A 456 12.84 -4.12 -90.52
CA GLN A 456 13.28 -3.35 -91.67
C GLN A 456 12.07 -3.05 -92.58
N PRO A 457 12.05 -1.90 -93.28
CA PRO A 457 10.93 -1.53 -94.16
C PRO A 457 10.60 -2.64 -95.17
N GLY A 458 9.32 -3.02 -95.27
CA GLY A 458 8.84 -4.07 -96.18
C GLY A 458 9.31 -5.51 -95.87
N GLN A 459 10.10 -5.71 -94.80
CA GLN A 459 10.60 -7.02 -94.40
C GLN A 459 9.80 -7.58 -93.21
N SER A 460 9.74 -8.91 -93.12
CA SER A 460 9.14 -9.65 -92.00
C SER A 460 10.15 -10.42 -91.16
N ALA A 461 11.42 -10.51 -91.58
CA ALA A 461 12.45 -11.20 -90.82
C ALA A 461 12.76 -10.46 -89.51
N PHE A 462 12.66 -11.17 -88.38
CA PHE A 462 12.96 -10.61 -87.07
C PHE A 462 14.48 -10.54 -86.83
N GLY A 463 14.99 -9.35 -86.50
CA GLY A 463 16.40 -9.13 -86.16
C GLY A 463 16.56 -8.63 -84.74
N ILE A 464 17.18 -9.42 -83.86
CA ILE A 464 17.37 -9.07 -82.44
C ILE A 464 18.25 -7.82 -82.25
N ASN A 465 19.27 -7.65 -83.09
CA ASN A 465 20.20 -6.52 -83.04
C ASN A 465 19.71 -5.31 -83.86
N TYR A 466 18.51 -5.38 -84.45
CA TYR A 466 17.95 -4.25 -85.18
C TYR A 466 17.34 -3.26 -84.19
N LYS A 467 17.90 -2.05 -84.14
CA LYS A 467 17.50 -0.97 -83.22
C LYS A 467 17.46 -1.48 -81.76
N ASP A 468 16.35 -1.30 -81.07
CA ASP A 468 16.11 -1.63 -79.66
C ASP A 468 15.37 -2.96 -79.44
N ASN A 469 15.24 -3.80 -80.47
CA ASN A 469 14.54 -5.08 -80.37
C ASN A 469 15.07 -5.99 -79.25
N LYS A 470 16.38 -5.96 -79.00
CA LYS A 470 16.99 -6.70 -77.89
C LYS A 470 16.39 -6.31 -76.53
N ALA A 471 16.22 -5.03 -76.27
CA ALA A 471 15.62 -4.56 -75.02
C ALA A 471 14.13 -4.93 -74.92
N GLN A 472 13.39 -4.75 -76.02
CA GLN A 472 11.96 -5.08 -76.12
C GLN A 472 11.72 -6.57 -75.81
N ILE A 473 12.46 -7.47 -76.46
CA ILE A 473 12.27 -8.92 -76.27
C ILE A 473 12.83 -9.41 -74.93
N ASN A 474 13.96 -8.87 -74.45
CA ASN A 474 14.48 -9.24 -73.13
C ASN A 474 13.49 -8.93 -72.00
N ASN A 475 12.73 -7.83 -72.12
CA ASN A 475 11.69 -7.51 -71.13
C ASN A 475 10.61 -8.61 -71.06
N VAL A 476 10.18 -9.13 -72.22
CA VAL A 476 9.20 -10.23 -72.30
C VAL A 476 9.78 -11.52 -71.71
N LEU A 477 11.01 -11.87 -72.07
CA LEU A 477 11.67 -13.09 -71.58
C LEU A 477 11.91 -13.03 -70.06
N ASN A 478 12.34 -11.90 -69.53
CA ASN A 478 12.53 -11.71 -68.09
C ASN A 478 11.20 -11.76 -67.33
N THR A 479 10.13 -11.21 -67.92
CA THR A 479 8.78 -11.30 -67.35
C THR A 479 8.30 -12.75 -67.27
N TYR A 480 8.47 -13.53 -68.34
CA TYR A 480 8.19 -14.97 -68.34
C TYR A 480 8.96 -15.71 -67.25
N ARG A 481 10.27 -15.45 -67.15
CA ARG A 481 11.15 -16.08 -66.15
C ARG A 481 10.75 -15.69 -64.73
N ALA A 482 10.42 -14.42 -64.45
CA ALA A 482 10.01 -13.99 -63.13
C ALA A 482 8.72 -14.67 -62.62
N PHE A 483 7.80 -15.06 -63.51
CA PHE A 483 6.59 -15.81 -63.13
C PHE A 483 6.87 -17.30 -62.88
N THR A 484 7.85 -17.86 -63.58
CA THR A 484 8.19 -19.28 -63.54
C THR A 484 9.32 -19.60 -62.56
N GLU A 485 10.11 -18.61 -62.16
CA GLU A 485 11.13 -18.69 -61.12
C GLU A 485 10.50 -19.12 -59.79
N ASP A 486 11.17 -20.01 -59.07
CA ASP A 486 10.69 -20.72 -57.87
C ASP A 486 9.45 -21.61 -58.07
N GLY A 487 8.94 -21.80 -59.30
CA GLY A 487 7.78 -22.63 -59.57
C GLY A 487 6.45 -22.06 -59.02
N LYS A 488 6.37 -20.74 -58.81
CA LYS A 488 5.17 -20.08 -58.26
C LYS A 488 3.97 -20.12 -59.20
N PHE A 489 4.22 -20.09 -60.50
CA PHE A 489 3.21 -20.23 -61.55
C PHE A 489 3.71 -21.14 -62.67
N VAL A 490 2.76 -21.82 -63.30
CA VAL A 490 2.92 -22.52 -64.57
C VAL A 490 2.20 -21.70 -65.63
N VAL A 491 2.89 -21.37 -66.72
CA VAL A 491 2.29 -20.64 -67.85
C VAL A 491 1.55 -21.63 -68.74
N ASP A 492 0.23 -21.46 -68.85
CA ASP A 492 -0.66 -22.31 -69.64
C ASP A 492 -0.64 -21.93 -71.12
N SER A 493 -0.68 -20.63 -71.39
CA SER A 493 -0.61 -20.11 -72.75
C SER A 493 -0.06 -18.70 -72.79
N ILE A 494 0.59 -18.38 -73.90
CA ILE A 494 1.07 -17.05 -74.23
C ILE A 494 0.39 -16.65 -75.53
N VAL A 495 -0.50 -15.67 -75.48
CA VAL A 495 -1.15 -15.13 -76.68
C VAL A 495 -0.33 -13.95 -77.20
N LEU A 496 0.34 -14.16 -78.32
CA LEU A 496 1.09 -13.15 -79.06
C LEU A 496 0.17 -12.51 -80.09
N ARG A 497 -0.24 -11.28 -79.84
CA ARG A 497 -1.00 -10.46 -80.79
C ARG A 497 -0.10 -9.43 -81.44
N VAL A 498 0.05 -9.49 -82.76
CA VAL A 498 0.87 -8.53 -83.51
C VAL A 498 -0.01 -7.65 -84.39
N THR A 499 0.30 -6.37 -84.40
CA THR A 499 -0.36 -5.38 -85.25
C THR A 499 0.66 -4.57 -86.04
N THR A 500 0.22 -3.96 -87.13
CA THR A 500 1.02 -3.05 -87.95
C THR A 500 0.34 -1.71 -88.15
N ALA A 501 1.13 -0.76 -88.63
CA ALA A 501 0.60 0.46 -89.21
C ALA A 501 -0.14 0.21 -90.52
N LEU A 502 -0.80 1.25 -91.01
CA LEU A 502 -1.62 1.26 -92.22
C LEU A 502 -0.78 1.54 -93.47
N ASP A 503 0.55 1.35 -93.43
CA ASP A 503 1.46 1.78 -94.49
C ASP A 503 1.53 0.79 -95.67
N GLY A 504 0.47 0.77 -96.49
CA GLY A 504 0.34 -0.14 -97.62
C GLY A 504 -1.12 -0.39 -97.97
N SER A 505 -1.39 -1.41 -98.78
CA SER A 505 -2.77 -1.90 -98.92
C SER A 505 -3.09 -2.85 -97.76
N TYR A 506 -4.32 -2.81 -97.26
CA TYR A 506 -4.83 -3.62 -96.16
C TYR A 506 -4.43 -5.10 -96.26
N ASP A 507 -4.64 -5.72 -97.43
CA ASP A 507 -4.30 -7.13 -97.68
C ASP A 507 -2.80 -7.43 -97.57
N LYS A 508 -1.95 -6.47 -97.98
CA LYS A 508 -0.50 -6.61 -97.87
C LYS A 508 -0.05 -6.44 -96.42
N ASN A 509 -0.64 -5.49 -95.71
CA ASN A 509 -0.35 -5.25 -94.30
C ASN A 509 -0.79 -6.46 -93.46
N TYR A 510 -1.95 -7.05 -93.73
CA TYR A 510 -2.39 -8.29 -93.09
C TYR A 510 -1.40 -9.44 -93.29
N LYS A 511 -1.00 -9.72 -94.54
CA LYS A 511 0.01 -10.76 -94.86
C LYS A 511 1.39 -10.46 -94.26
N LEU A 512 1.76 -9.18 -94.16
CA LEU A 512 3.01 -8.76 -93.54
C LEU A 512 2.98 -8.97 -92.02
N THR A 513 1.85 -8.67 -91.38
CA THR A 513 1.61 -8.90 -89.94
C THR A 513 1.65 -10.37 -89.60
N GLU A 514 1.02 -11.23 -90.40
CA GLU A 514 1.09 -12.69 -90.27
C GLU A 514 2.55 -13.17 -90.24
N LYS A 515 3.34 -12.83 -91.27
CA LYS A 515 4.76 -13.22 -91.35
C LYS A 515 5.61 -12.65 -90.21
N ARG A 516 5.31 -11.44 -89.75
CA ARG A 516 6.02 -10.81 -88.62
C ARG A 516 5.67 -11.46 -87.29
N ALA A 517 4.42 -11.85 -87.11
CA ALA A 517 3.97 -12.58 -85.93
C ALA A 517 4.66 -13.94 -85.84
N ASP A 518 4.74 -14.67 -86.95
CA ASP A 518 5.48 -15.94 -87.04
C ASP A 518 6.97 -15.74 -86.73
N ALA A 519 7.61 -14.72 -87.30
CA ALA A 519 9.02 -14.45 -87.02
C ALA A 519 9.31 -14.13 -85.55
N ILE A 520 8.40 -13.40 -84.87
CA ILE A 520 8.52 -13.13 -83.43
C ILE A 520 8.27 -14.42 -82.64
N LYS A 521 7.24 -15.21 -83.01
CA LYS A 521 6.94 -16.50 -82.39
C LYS A 521 8.14 -17.44 -82.45
N GLU A 522 8.73 -17.63 -83.64
CA GLU A 522 9.90 -18.50 -83.85
C GLU A 522 11.09 -18.07 -82.99
N TYR A 523 11.37 -16.76 -82.94
CA TYR A 523 12.44 -16.25 -82.09
C TYR A 523 12.17 -16.50 -80.60
N PHE A 524 10.94 -16.27 -80.16
CA PHE A 524 10.55 -16.43 -78.76
C PHE A 524 10.61 -17.92 -78.34
N ILE A 525 10.14 -18.83 -79.19
CA ILE A 525 10.25 -20.28 -79.02
C ILE A 525 11.71 -20.72 -78.90
N LYS A 526 12.57 -20.22 -79.80
CA LYS A 526 14.00 -20.53 -79.77
C LYS A 526 14.66 -20.00 -78.49
N SER A 527 14.23 -18.83 -78.02
CA SER A 527 14.77 -18.19 -76.81
C SER A 527 14.35 -18.90 -75.52
N LEU A 528 13.19 -19.56 -75.52
CA LEU A 528 12.67 -20.35 -74.39
C LEU A 528 12.92 -21.86 -74.55
N SER A 529 13.79 -22.24 -75.49
CA SER A 529 14.10 -23.66 -75.73
C SER A 529 14.75 -24.28 -74.50
N GLY A 530 14.14 -25.35 -73.99
CA GLY A 530 14.56 -26.01 -72.75
C GLY A 530 13.96 -25.41 -71.46
N GLU A 531 13.31 -24.24 -71.54
CA GLU A 531 12.58 -23.61 -70.42
C GLU A 531 11.06 -23.91 -70.48
N VAL A 532 10.51 -24.13 -71.67
CA VAL A 532 9.10 -24.48 -71.90
C VAL A 532 8.99 -25.84 -72.56
N ASN A 533 8.22 -26.75 -71.96
CA ASN A 533 7.81 -27.98 -72.63
C ASN A 533 6.75 -27.67 -73.69
N ASP A 534 6.99 -28.08 -74.94
CA ASP A 534 6.06 -27.87 -76.06
C ASP A 534 5.71 -26.39 -76.32
N ALA A 535 6.75 -25.55 -76.40
CA ALA A 535 6.64 -24.11 -76.64
C ALA A 535 5.78 -23.73 -77.88
N ASN A 536 5.71 -24.61 -78.89
CA ASN A 536 4.89 -24.40 -80.08
C ASN A 536 3.39 -24.34 -79.79
N ASN A 537 2.91 -25.14 -78.82
CA ASN A 537 1.51 -25.23 -78.43
C ASN A 537 1.14 -24.21 -77.33
N VAL A 538 2.09 -23.86 -76.46
CA VAL A 538 1.90 -22.83 -75.43
C VAL A 538 1.77 -21.43 -76.05
N ILE A 539 2.55 -21.13 -77.09
CA ILE A 539 2.56 -19.79 -77.71
C ILE A 539 1.59 -19.76 -78.91
N LYS A 540 0.47 -19.06 -78.73
CA LYS A 540 -0.57 -18.87 -79.74
C LYS A 540 -0.39 -17.51 -80.39
N VAL A 541 -0.60 -17.43 -81.70
CA VAL A 541 -0.50 -16.17 -82.46
C VAL A 541 -1.89 -15.72 -82.84
N GLU A 542 -2.17 -14.45 -82.56
CA GLU A 542 -3.35 -13.74 -83.05
C GLU A 542 -2.92 -12.62 -84.01
N ILE A 543 -3.40 -12.70 -85.25
CA ILE A 543 -3.08 -11.74 -86.29
C ILE A 543 -3.99 -10.53 -86.12
N GLY A 544 -3.43 -9.41 -85.67
CA GLY A 544 -4.20 -8.19 -85.44
C GLY A 544 -4.40 -7.33 -86.69
N GLY A 545 -3.61 -7.54 -87.75
CA GLY A 545 -3.63 -6.69 -88.94
C GLY A 545 -3.27 -5.24 -88.61
N GLU A 546 -3.95 -4.30 -89.24
CA GLU A 546 -3.81 -2.86 -88.98
C GLU A 546 -4.51 -2.45 -87.68
N ASP A 547 -3.83 -1.68 -86.82
CA ASP A 547 -4.39 -1.27 -85.51
C ASP A 547 -5.15 0.07 -85.57
N TRP A 548 -6.34 0.03 -86.17
CA TRP A 548 -7.24 1.17 -86.29
C TRP A 548 -7.68 1.75 -84.93
N ASN A 549 -7.87 0.90 -83.92
CA ASN A 549 -8.27 1.32 -82.58
C ASN A 549 -7.17 2.12 -81.88
N THR A 550 -5.92 1.66 -81.95
CA THR A 550 -4.79 2.40 -81.38
C THR A 550 -4.54 3.69 -82.16
N LEU A 551 -4.71 3.68 -83.49
CA LEU A 551 -4.63 4.89 -84.30
C LEU A 551 -5.61 5.97 -83.81
N ALA A 552 -6.89 5.61 -83.67
CA ALA A 552 -7.92 6.53 -83.17
C ALA A 552 -7.59 7.04 -81.76
N ASN A 553 -7.24 6.15 -80.83
CA ASN A 553 -6.88 6.52 -79.46
C ASN A 553 -5.66 7.45 -79.39
N GLN A 554 -4.61 7.18 -80.19
CA GLN A 554 -3.41 8.02 -80.22
C GLN A 554 -3.71 9.39 -80.84
N ILE A 555 -4.52 9.46 -81.89
CA ILE A 555 -4.99 10.74 -82.45
C ILE A 555 -5.81 11.50 -81.40
N GLN A 556 -6.70 10.82 -80.65
CA GLN A 556 -7.52 11.41 -79.60
C GLN A 556 -6.71 12.03 -78.46
N GLN A 557 -5.51 11.53 -78.15
CA GLN A 557 -4.68 12.05 -77.04
C GLN A 557 -3.76 13.20 -77.45
N ARG A 558 -3.62 13.46 -78.75
CA ARG A 558 -2.70 14.46 -79.30
C ARG A 558 -3.35 15.84 -79.46
N ASN A 559 -2.53 16.89 -79.31
CA ASN A 559 -2.92 18.29 -79.45
C ASN A 559 -2.29 18.97 -80.69
N ASP A 560 -1.38 18.28 -81.38
CA ASP A 560 -0.63 18.78 -82.53
C ASP A 560 -1.23 18.36 -83.90
N ILE A 561 -2.42 17.73 -83.87
CA ILE A 561 -3.22 17.38 -85.05
C ILE A 561 -4.38 18.38 -85.12
N MET A 562 -4.40 19.25 -86.12
CA MET A 562 -5.38 20.33 -86.20
C MET A 562 -6.77 19.82 -86.58
N ASN A 563 -6.86 18.94 -87.59
CA ASN A 563 -8.14 18.40 -88.08
C ASN A 563 -8.55 17.10 -87.39
N LYS A 564 -8.18 16.95 -86.12
CA LYS A 564 -8.36 15.75 -85.31
C LYS A 564 -9.80 15.22 -85.30
N THR A 565 -10.79 16.10 -85.11
CA THR A 565 -12.21 15.71 -85.06
C THR A 565 -12.69 15.15 -86.39
N GLN A 566 -12.29 15.78 -87.50
CA GLN A 566 -12.64 15.35 -88.85
C GLN A 566 -11.96 14.01 -89.21
N ILE A 567 -10.69 13.84 -88.83
CA ILE A 567 -9.95 12.59 -89.05
C ILE A 567 -10.57 11.45 -88.23
N LEU A 568 -10.90 11.66 -86.96
CA LEU A 568 -11.56 10.64 -86.13
C LEU A 568 -12.93 10.24 -86.68
N ALA A 569 -13.72 11.19 -87.19
CA ALA A 569 -15.00 10.89 -87.83
C ALA A 569 -14.84 10.04 -89.11
N LEU A 570 -13.77 10.24 -89.88
CA LEU A 570 -13.46 9.38 -91.03
C LEU A 570 -13.06 7.97 -90.60
N LEU A 571 -12.30 7.82 -89.51
CA LEU A 571 -11.91 6.52 -88.98
C LEU A 571 -13.09 5.74 -88.41
N GLU A 572 -14.04 6.41 -87.74
CA GLU A 572 -15.24 5.79 -87.17
C GLU A 572 -16.20 5.26 -88.24
N GLY A 573 -16.29 5.94 -89.39
CA GLY A 573 -17.13 5.55 -90.53
C GLY A 573 -16.44 4.75 -91.63
N ALA A 574 -15.23 4.24 -91.40
CA ALA A 574 -14.41 3.57 -92.41
C ALA A 574 -15.02 2.23 -92.84
N ILE A 575 -15.42 2.14 -94.12
CA ILE A 575 -15.89 0.88 -94.75
C ILE A 575 -14.76 0.23 -95.55
N ASP A 576 -14.00 1.04 -96.31
CA ASP A 576 -12.81 0.62 -97.03
C ASP A 576 -11.56 1.24 -96.34
N PRO A 577 -10.72 0.41 -95.70
CA PRO A 577 -9.50 0.84 -95.03
C PRO A 577 -8.54 1.63 -95.93
N ASP A 578 -8.32 1.17 -97.17
CA ASP A 578 -7.35 1.76 -98.09
C ASP A 578 -7.84 3.10 -98.64
N GLU A 579 -9.14 3.18 -98.98
CA GLU A 579 -9.75 4.45 -99.41
C GLU A 579 -9.74 5.48 -98.27
N THR A 580 -10.01 5.04 -97.04
CA THR A 580 -10.03 5.92 -95.87
C THR A 580 -8.64 6.49 -95.59
N GLU A 581 -7.59 5.67 -95.63
CA GLU A 581 -6.21 6.14 -95.45
C GLU A 581 -5.79 7.11 -96.57
N ALA A 582 -6.10 6.77 -97.83
CA ALA A 582 -5.81 7.61 -98.99
C ALA A 582 -6.51 8.97 -98.92
N LYS A 583 -7.76 9.01 -98.43
CA LYS A 583 -8.53 10.23 -98.21
C LYS A 583 -7.91 11.09 -97.12
N ILE A 584 -7.54 10.51 -95.98
CA ILE A 584 -6.86 11.25 -94.89
C ILE A 584 -5.55 11.86 -95.40
N LYS A 585 -4.77 11.08 -96.17
CA LYS A 585 -3.51 11.52 -96.77
C LYS A 585 -3.67 12.67 -97.77
N LYS A 586 -4.75 12.67 -98.55
CA LYS A 586 -5.04 13.70 -99.56
C LYS A 586 -5.60 14.97 -98.94
N ASP A 587 -6.60 14.83 -98.08
CA ASP A 587 -7.38 15.96 -97.56
C ASP A 587 -6.70 16.63 -96.34
N PHE A 588 -5.84 15.89 -95.62
CA PHE A 588 -5.16 16.36 -94.41
C PHE A 588 -3.65 16.09 -94.44
N ALA A 589 -2.95 16.54 -95.48
CA ALA A 589 -1.54 16.19 -95.74
C ALA A 589 -0.56 16.51 -94.58
N ASP A 590 -0.71 17.67 -93.91
CA ASP A 590 0.15 18.07 -92.79
C ASP A 590 -0.10 17.23 -91.53
N ASP A 591 -1.38 16.99 -91.20
CA ASP A 591 -1.77 16.13 -90.08
C ASP A 591 -1.40 14.65 -90.35
N TYR A 592 -1.56 14.18 -91.59
CA TYR A 592 -1.15 12.84 -92.00
C TYR A 592 0.36 12.63 -91.83
N LYS A 593 1.18 13.67 -92.05
CA LYS A 593 2.62 13.60 -91.78
C LYS A 593 2.91 13.35 -90.30
N VAL A 594 2.19 14.03 -89.39
CA VAL A 594 2.31 13.81 -87.94
C VAL A 594 1.85 12.40 -87.56
N ILE A 595 0.72 11.95 -88.10
CA ILE A 595 0.18 10.59 -87.89
C ILE A 595 1.18 9.53 -88.35
N ARG A 596 1.70 9.66 -89.57
CA ARG A 596 2.66 8.71 -90.14
C ARG A 596 3.98 8.68 -89.35
N ASP A 597 4.51 9.84 -88.97
CA ASP A 597 5.85 9.91 -88.39
C ASP A 597 5.83 9.60 -86.88
N SER A 598 4.74 9.92 -86.17
CA SER A 598 4.65 9.79 -84.70
C SER A 598 3.67 8.72 -84.21
N VAL A 599 2.60 8.42 -84.95
CA VAL A 599 1.55 7.48 -84.50
C VAL A 599 1.74 6.09 -85.11
N TYR A 600 2.03 5.98 -86.40
CA TYR A 600 2.24 4.68 -87.06
C TYR A 600 3.34 3.82 -86.39
N PRO A 601 4.46 4.37 -85.88
CA PRO A 601 5.41 3.57 -85.10
C PRO A 601 4.80 2.88 -83.87
N LEU A 602 3.75 3.45 -83.26
CA LEU A 602 3.05 2.89 -82.09
C LEU A 602 2.01 1.83 -82.47
N LEU A 603 1.64 1.73 -83.75
CA LEU A 603 0.74 0.69 -84.25
C LEU A 603 1.48 -0.61 -84.52
N ASN A 604 2.79 -0.51 -84.79
CA ASN A 604 3.68 -1.65 -84.95
C ASN A 604 4.08 -2.20 -83.57
N LYS A 605 3.20 -3.00 -82.98
CA LYS A 605 3.41 -3.58 -81.64
C LYS A 605 3.09 -5.06 -81.60
N ALA A 606 3.71 -5.73 -80.63
CA ALA A 606 3.47 -7.11 -80.26
C ALA A 606 3.06 -7.16 -78.79
N THR A 607 1.84 -7.64 -78.53
CA THR A 607 1.29 -7.82 -77.19
C THR A 607 1.39 -9.29 -76.80
N PHE A 608 1.94 -9.56 -75.62
CA PHE A 608 2.05 -10.88 -75.03
C PHE A 608 1.10 -10.96 -73.83
N GLU A 609 0.13 -11.85 -73.89
CA GLU A 609 -0.76 -12.15 -72.77
C GLU A 609 -0.39 -13.53 -72.19
N PHE A 610 0.17 -13.52 -71.00
CA PHE A 610 0.54 -14.71 -70.25
C PHE A 610 -0.65 -15.15 -69.42
N ASN A 611 -1.24 -16.29 -69.75
CA ASN A 611 -2.23 -16.96 -68.92
C ASN A 611 -1.51 -18.03 -68.12
N MET A 612 -1.69 -18.04 -66.80
CA MET A 612 -0.95 -18.88 -65.89
C MET A 612 -1.81 -19.40 -64.74
N HIS A 613 -1.42 -20.52 -64.15
CA HIS A 613 -2.03 -21.05 -62.94
C HIS A 613 -0.99 -21.39 -61.88
N ARG A 614 -1.43 -21.50 -60.62
CA ARG A 614 -0.59 -21.96 -59.50
C ARG A 614 -0.53 -23.49 -59.49
N PRO A 615 0.67 -24.11 -59.54
CA PRO A 615 0.78 -25.56 -59.55
C PRO A 615 0.28 -26.16 -58.23
N GLY A 616 -0.43 -27.28 -58.31
CA GLY A 616 -0.94 -28.01 -57.14
C GLY A 616 -2.25 -27.48 -56.55
N MET A 617 -2.81 -26.39 -57.11
CA MET A 617 -4.08 -25.82 -56.67
C MET A 617 -5.24 -26.30 -57.56
N THR A 618 -6.15 -27.11 -56.99
CA THR A 618 -7.30 -27.67 -57.72
C THR A 618 -8.51 -26.76 -57.72
N GLU A 619 -8.77 -26.09 -56.61
CA GLU A 619 -9.90 -25.18 -56.43
C GLU A 619 -9.61 -23.81 -57.06
N GLU A 620 -10.65 -23.10 -57.51
CA GLU A 620 -10.52 -21.76 -58.12
C GLU A 620 -9.89 -20.75 -57.16
N THR A 621 -10.18 -20.89 -55.87
CA THR A 621 -9.61 -20.05 -54.81
C THR A 621 -9.20 -20.89 -53.62
N ALA A 622 -8.10 -20.54 -52.98
CA ALA A 622 -7.59 -21.20 -51.78
C ALA A 622 -7.23 -20.14 -50.73
N LEU A 623 -7.32 -20.50 -49.46
CA LEU A 623 -6.86 -19.65 -48.36
C LEU A 623 -5.44 -20.04 -47.99
N ASP A 624 -4.50 -19.13 -48.23
CA ASP A 624 -3.15 -19.24 -47.69
C ASP A 624 -3.15 -18.74 -46.25
N VAL A 625 -2.80 -19.63 -45.31
CA VAL A 625 -2.83 -19.37 -43.88
C VAL A 625 -1.40 -19.37 -43.36
N GLN A 626 -0.91 -18.21 -42.97
CA GLN A 626 0.44 -18.05 -42.43
C GLN A 626 0.38 -17.56 -40.98
N GLU A 627 1.09 -18.24 -40.08
CA GLU A 627 1.21 -17.80 -38.70
C GLU A 627 2.01 -16.49 -38.61
N ARG A 628 1.51 -15.52 -37.85
CA ARG A 628 2.19 -14.24 -37.64
C ARG A 628 3.30 -14.40 -36.58
N PRO A 629 4.55 -14.03 -36.89
CA PRO A 629 5.67 -14.16 -35.96
C PRO A 629 5.40 -13.51 -34.60
N ASN A 630 5.59 -14.27 -33.52
CA ASN A 630 5.46 -13.85 -32.11
C ASN A 630 4.06 -13.35 -31.68
N TYR A 631 3.07 -13.39 -32.55
CA TYR A 631 1.78 -12.74 -32.30
C TYR A 631 1.01 -13.39 -31.14
N GLU A 632 0.99 -14.72 -31.06
CA GLU A 632 0.36 -15.46 -29.95
C GLU A 632 0.98 -15.08 -28.59
N LYS A 633 2.30 -14.90 -28.55
CA LYS A 633 3.00 -14.41 -27.35
C LYS A 633 2.56 -13.01 -26.97
N GLY A 634 2.37 -12.13 -27.96
CA GLY A 634 1.80 -10.78 -27.75
C GLY A 634 0.40 -10.82 -27.11
N LEU A 635 -0.47 -11.74 -27.56
CA LEU A 635 -1.80 -11.91 -26.97
C LEU A 635 -1.75 -12.42 -25.53
N LYS A 636 -0.88 -13.40 -25.22
CA LYS A 636 -0.69 -13.89 -23.84
C LYS A 636 -0.24 -12.77 -22.90
N LEU A 637 0.74 -11.97 -23.32
CA LEU A 637 1.21 -10.80 -22.55
C LEU A 637 0.10 -9.77 -22.33
N LEU A 638 -0.74 -9.51 -23.35
CA LEU A 638 -1.89 -8.61 -23.25
C LEU A 638 -2.90 -9.13 -22.21
N GLN A 639 -3.26 -10.42 -22.27
CA GLN A 639 -4.18 -11.06 -21.32
C GLN A 639 -3.63 -11.06 -19.89
N ASP A 640 -2.32 -11.24 -19.73
CA ASP A 640 -1.63 -11.22 -18.42
C ASP A 640 -1.35 -9.80 -17.92
N ARG A 641 -1.75 -8.77 -18.68
CA ARG A 641 -1.67 -7.33 -18.35
C ARG A 641 -0.26 -6.76 -18.42
N GLU A 642 0.63 -7.44 -19.11
CA GLU A 642 1.98 -6.97 -19.45
C GLU A 642 1.93 -6.08 -20.70
N TYR A 643 1.11 -5.02 -20.65
CA TYR A 643 0.72 -4.26 -21.83
C TYR A 643 1.90 -3.66 -22.61
N TRP A 644 2.94 -3.19 -21.93
CA TRP A 644 4.13 -2.66 -22.59
C TRP A 644 4.86 -3.72 -23.42
N LYS A 645 5.06 -4.92 -22.86
CA LYS A 645 5.70 -6.04 -23.58
C LYS A 645 4.80 -6.57 -24.70
N ALA A 646 3.48 -6.55 -24.49
CA ALA A 646 2.53 -6.89 -25.53
C ALA A 646 2.61 -5.90 -26.69
N LEU A 647 2.66 -4.59 -26.40
CA LEU A 647 2.71 -3.53 -27.40
C LEU A 647 4.00 -3.57 -28.23
N GLU A 648 5.14 -3.94 -27.65
CA GLU A 648 6.39 -4.15 -28.40
C GLU A 648 6.22 -5.14 -29.56
N ILE A 649 5.42 -6.19 -29.37
CA ILE A 649 5.13 -7.19 -30.40
C ILE A 649 3.96 -6.75 -31.29
N LEU A 650 2.87 -6.31 -30.66
CA LEU A 650 1.62 -6.01 -31.36
C LEU A 650 1.74 -4.76 -32.24
N SER A 651 2.62 -3.80 -31.91
CA SER A 651 2.79 -2.58 -32.71
C SER A 651 3.26 -2.82 -34.15
N ASP A 652 3.91 -3.96 -34.44
CA ASP A 652 4.25 -4.39 -35.80
C ASP A 652 3.00 -4.73 -36.64
N TYR A 653 1.84 -4.92 -35.99
CA TYR A 653 0.56 -5.30 -36.58
C TYR A 653 -0.52 -4.29 -36.13
N PRO A 654 -0.76 -3.18 -36.86
CA PRO A 654 -1.74 -2.17 -36.49
C PRO A 654 -3.18 -2.67 -36.72
N ASP A 655 -3.62 -3.65 -35.94
CA ASP A 655 -4.91 -4.33 -36.02
C ASP A 655 -5.74 -4.17 -34.73
N TYR A 656 -6.82 -4.95 -34.64
CA TYR A 656 -7.75 -4.90 -33.52
C TYR A 656 -7.08 -5.14 -32.16
N ASN A 657 -6.14 -6.09 -32.04
CA ASN A 657 -5.53 -6.40 -30.75
C ASN A 657 -4.54 -5.32 -30.33
N THR A 658 -3.92 -4.64 -31.29
CA THR A 658 -3.10 -3.44 -31.04
C THR A 658 -3.94 -2.29 -30.53
N ALA A 659 -5.10 -2.04 -31.15
CA ALA A 659 -6.06 -1.07 -30.65
C ALA A 659 -6.53 -1.43 -29.24
N LEU A 660 -6.89 -2.70 -28.99
CA LEU A 660 -7.29 -3.20 -27.67
C LEU A 660 -6.19 -2.97 -26.61
N CYS A 661 -4.94 -3.28 -26.94
CA CYS A 661 -3.79 -3.06 -26.06
C CYS A 661 -3.67 -1.57 -25.69
N LEU A 662 -3.75 -0.67 -26.68
CA LEU A 662 -3.69 0.77 -26.46
C LEU A 662 -4.86 1.27 -25.59
N ILE A 663 -6.07 0.74 -25.75
CA ILE A 663 -7.23 1.07 -24.90
C ILE A 663 -7.01 0.61 -23.46
N CYS A 664 -6.49 -0.62 -23.27
CA CYS A 664 -6.14 -1.13 -21.94
C CYS A 664 -5.10 -0.25 -21.23
N MET A 665 -4.16 0.33 -22.00
CA MET A 665 -3.15 1.26 -21.47
C MET A 665 -3.68 2.70 -21.27
N GLY A 666 -4.89 3.02 -21.73
CA GLY A 666 -5.46 4.36 -21.67
C GLY A 666 -4.98 5.30 -22.78
N TYR A 667 -4.26 4.81 -23.79
CA TYR A 667 -3.85 5.58 -24.98
C TYR A 667 -4.98 5.71 -25.99
N ASN A 668 -6.10 6.29 -25.55
CA ASN A 668 -7.37 6.34 -26.28
C ASN A 668 -7.25 7.02 -27.66
N ALA A 669 -6.45 8.10 -27.78
CA ALA A 669 -6.27 8.80 -29.06
C ALA A 669 -5.55 7.94 -30.10
N LYS A 670 -4.46 7.28 -29.73
CA LYS A 670 -3.73 6.35 -30.61
C LYS A 670 -4.56 5.12 -30.96
N ALA A 671 -5.31 4.59 -29.99
CA ALA A 671 -6.23 3.49 -30.25
C ALA A 671 -7.29 3.87 -31.29
N LYS A 672 -7.82 5.10 -31.22
CA LYS A 672 -8.78 5.61 -32.20
C LYS A 672 -8.15 5.68 -33.60
N GLU A 673 -6.94 6.22 -33.74
CA GLU A 673 -6.23 6.27 -35.02
C GLU A 673 -6.08 4.89 -35.66
N VAL A 674 -5.74 3.87 -34.85
CA VAL A 674 -5.67 2.48 -35.33
C VAL A 674 -7.05 1.98 -35.75
N LEU A 675 -8.08 2.15 -34.90
CA LEU A 675 -9.44 1.71 -35.22
C LEU A 675 -10.02 2.39 -36.45
N ASP A 676 -9.74 3.66 -36.71
CA ASP A 676 -10.23 4.40 -37.88
C ASP A 676 -9.72 3.80 -39.20
N GLY A 677 -8.57 3.11 -39.18
CA GLY A 677 -8.01 2.38 -40.32
C GLY A 677 -8.51 0.94 -40.50
N LEU A 678 -9.37 0.43 -39.59
CA LEU A 678 -9.82 -0.96 -39.58
C LEU A 678 -11.26 -1.13 -40.09
N PRO A 679 -11.59 -2.30 -40.67
CA PRO A 679 -12.94 -2.60 -41.11
C PRO A 679 -13.93 -2.60 -39.94
N GLU A 680 -15.19 -2.32 -40.26
CA GLU A 680 -16.30 -2.39 -39.34
C GLU A 680 -16.60 -3.85 -38.98
N THR A 681 -16.51 -4.18 -37.69
CA THR A 681 -16.82 -5.49 -37.13
C THR A 681 -17.48 -5.29 -35.77
N GLY A 682 -18.19 -6.30 -35.25
CA GLY A 682 -18.78 -6.21 -33.91
C GLY A 682 -17.75 -5.90 -32.82
N ASN A 683 -16.53 -6.41 -32.94
CA ASN A 683 -15.41 -6.14 -32.03
C ASN A 683 -14.88 -4.70 -32.14
N THR A 684 -14.65 -4.20 -33.37
CA THR A 684 -14.11 -2.84 -33.57
C THR A 684 -15.12 -1.77 -33.17
N GLU A 685 -16.41 -1.95 -33.48
CA GLU A 685 -17.50 -1.08 -33.04
C GLU A 685 -17.64 -1.07 -31.52
N TYR A 686 -17.47 -2.22 -30.87
CA TYR A 686 -17.52 -2.31 -29.40
C TYR A 686 -16.40 -1.50 -28.74
N LEU A 687 -15.18 -1.54 -29.27
CA LEU A 687 -14.08 -0.71 -28.79
C LEU A 687 -14.29 0.78 -29.08
N ARG A 688 -14.89 1.13 -30.23
CA ARG A 688 -15.29 2.52 -30.54
C ARG A 688 -16.32 3.03 -29.52
N ALA A 689 -17.29 2.21 -29.12
CA ALA A 689 -18.25 2.57 -28.08
C ALA A 689 -17.56 2.93 -26.76
N ILE A 690 -16.60 2.10 -26.32
CA ILE A 690 -15.79 2.36 -25.10
C ILE A 690 -15.01 3.67 -25.22
N LEU A 691 -14.33 3.90 -26.35
CA LEU A 691 -13.58 5.15 -26.59
C LEU A 691 -14.49 6.39 -26.58
N SER A 692 -15.69 6.28 -27.13
CA SER A 692 -16.69 7.35 -27.12
C SER A 692 -17.20 7.66 -25.71
N ILE A 693 -17.42 6.64 -24.87
CA ILE A 693 -17.74 6.82 -23.43
C ILE A 693 -16.61 7.60 -22.74
N ARG A 694 -15.35 7.16 -22.93
CA ARG A 694 -14.18 7.82 -22.33
C ARG A 694 -13.96 9.25 -22.80
N SER A 695 -14.50 9.60 -23.96
CA SER A 695 -14.48 10.95 -24.52
C SER A 695 -15.69 11.80 -24.13
N ASN A 696 -16.56 11.30 -23.23
CA ASN A 696 -17.83 11.90 -22.82
C ASN A 696 -18.82 12.16 -23.99
N LYS A 697 -18.80 11.28 -25.00
CA LYS A 697 -19.65 11.35 -26.18
C LYS A 697 -20.69 10.22 -26.18
N ASP A 698 -21.62 10.30 -25.24
CA ASP A 698 -22.55 9.20 -24.97
C ASP A 698 -23.46 8.86 -26.15
N SER A 699 -23.86 9.84 -26.99
CA SER A 699 -24.67 9.56 -28.18
C SER A 699 -23.92 8.69 -29.19
N GLU A 700 -22.69 9.06 -29.53
CA GLU A 700 -21.81 8.28 -30.43
C GLU A 700 -21.55 6.90 -29.84
N ALA A 701 -21.35 6.81 -28.52
CA ALA A 701 -21.14 5.53 -27.84
C ALA A 701 -22.35 4.58 -27.94
N ILE A 702 -23.57 5.11 -27.83
CA ILE A 702 -24.80 4.32 -27.97
C ILE A 702 -24.91 3.78 -29.39
N ASP A 703 -24.66 4.60 -30.40
CA ASP A 703 -24.75 4.19 -31.81
C ASP A 703 -23.74 3.07 -32.12
N HIS A 704 -22.47 3.26 -31.72
CA HIS A 704 -21.45 2.22 -31.84
C HIS A 704 -21.79 0.94 -31.06
N LEU A 705 -22.38 1.06 -29.86
CA LEU A 705 -22.81 -0.12 -29.08
C LEU A 705 -23.95 -0.88 -29.76
N MET A 706 -24.97 -0.19 -30.27
CA MET A 706 -26.05 -0.84 -31.02
C MET A 706 -25.48 -1.55 -32.24
N ARG A 707 -24.60 -0.86 -32.97
CA ARG A 707 -23.96 -1.39 -34.17
C ARG A 707 -23.09 -2.62 -33.87
N ALA A 708 -22.35 -2.59 -32.76
CA ALA A 708 -21.58 -3.73 -32.29
C ALA A 708 -22.48 -4.95 -32.01
N CYS A 709 -23.64 -4.75 -31.39
CA CYS A 709 -24.62 -5.82 -31.12
C CYS A 709 -25.32 -6.32 -32.38
N GLU A 710 -25.57 -5.45 -33.37
CA GLU A 710 -26.12 -5.86 -34.67
C GLU A 710 -25.14 -6.73 -35.46
N LEU A 711 -23.86 -6.37 -35.46
CA LEU A 711 -22.81 -7.10 -36.17
C LEU A 711 -22.38 -8.38 -35.45
N ASP A 712 -22.44 -8.38 -34.11
CA ASP A 712 -22.12 -9.54 -33.27
C ASP A 712 -23.09 -9.61 -32.08
N PRO A 713 -24.16 -10.42 -32.17
CA PRO A 713 -25.14 -10.59 -31.11
C PRO A 713 -24.55 -11.04 -29.77
N SER A 714 -23.37 -11.68 -29.75
CA SER A 714 -22.71 -12.08 -28.49
C SER A 714 -22.37 -10.87 -27.60
N LYS A 715 -22.23 -9.67 -28.19
CA LYS A 715 -21.96 -8.43 -27.47
C LYS A 715 -23.09 -8.01 -26.54
N VAL A 716 -24.33 -8.47 -26.80
CA VAL A 716 -25.46 -8.29 -25.88
C VAL A 716 -25.17 -8.91 -24.51
N TYR A 717 -24.53 -10.09 -24.48
CA TYR A 717 -24.17 -10.76 -23.23
C TYR A 717 -22.92 -10.17 -22.58
N ARG A 718 -22.00 -9.59 -23.38
CA ARG A 718 -20.77 -8.96 -22.87
C ARG A 718 -21.02 -7.59 -22.26
N ALA A 719 -21.92 -6.80 -22.84
CA ALA A 719 -22.19 -5.42 -22.47
C ALA A 719 -22.50 -5.19 -20.98
N PRO A 720 -23.29 -6.04 -20.29
CA PRO A 720 -23.52 -5.90 -18.85
C PRO A 720 -22.30 -6.23 -17.97
N LEU A 721 -21.33 -6.99 -18.49
CA LEU A 721 -20.12 -7.38 -17.78
C LEU A 721 -19.02 -6.31 -17.89
N ASP A 722 -19.12 -5.41 -18.87
CA ASP A 722 -18.21 -4.28 -19.00
C ASP A 722 -18.73 -3.07 -18.22
N PRO A 723 -17.93 -2.50 -17.31
CA PRO A 723 -18.42 -1.49 -16.38
C PRO A 723 -18.82 -0.19 -17.06
N GLU A 724 -18.02 0.27 -18.02
CA GLU A 724 -18.26 1.52 -18.76
C GLU A 724 -19.54 1.41 -19.59
N ILE A 725 -19.73 0.26 -20.23
CA ILE A 725 -20.91 -0.04 -21.05
C ILE A 725 -22.15 -0.26 -20.16
N ALA A 726 -22.03 -1.00 -19.06
CA ALA A 726 -23.12 -1.23 -18.11
C ALA A 726 -23.61 0.08 -17.47
N ASP A 727 -22.70 1.00 -17.12
CA ASP A 727 -23.05 2.33 -16.63
C ASP A 727 -23.80 3.13 -17.70
N LEU A 728 -23.37 3.08 -18.97
CA LEU A 728 -24.07 3.70 -20.10
C LEU A 728 -25.47 3.10 -20.29
N ILE A 729 -25.61 1.78 -20.25
CA ILE A 729 -26.89 1.07 -20.37
C ILE A 729 -27.84 1.48 -19.26
N SER A 730 -27.37 1.54 -18.01
CA SER A 730 -28.18 1.94 -16.86
C SER A 730 -28.59 3.42 -16.96
N LYS A 731 -27.65 4.31 -17.31
CA LYS A 731 -27.88 5.75 -17.45
C LYS A 731 -28.97 6.09 -18.47
N TYR A 732 -29.01 5.36 -19.58
CA TYR A 732 -29.96 5.59 -20.69
C TYR A 732 -31.06 4.54 -20.81
N SER A 733 -31.17 3.61 -19.85
CA SER A 733 -32.18 2.53 -19.84
C SER A 733 -32.23 1.71 -21.14
N LEU A 734 -31.06 1.37 -21.69
CA LEU A 734 -30.93 0.73 -23.01
C LEU A 734 -31.18 -0.79 -23.01
N GLN A 735 -31.44 -1.37 -21.84
CA GLN A 735 -31.51 -2.81 -21.60
C GLN A 735 -32.41 -3.55 -22.61
N ARG A 736 -33.68 -3.11 -22.74
CA ARG A 736 -34.64 -3.71 -23.68
C ARG A 736 -34.23 -3.57 -25.14
N ARG A 737 -33.56 -2.48 -25.49
CA ARG A 737 -33.14 -2.18 -26.87
C ARG A 737 -32.02 -3.13 -27.30
N ILE A 738 -31.07 -3.40 -26.41
CA ILE A 738 -29.95 -4.31 -26.65
C ILE A 738 -30.44 -5.77 -26.62
N GLU A 739 -31.32 -6.13 -25.68
CA GLU A 739 -31.90 -7.48 -25.61
C GLU A 739 -32.72 -7.84 -26.85
N GLY A 740 -33.37 -6.84 -27.46
CA GLY A 740 -34.07 -7.02 -28.74
C GLY A 740 -33.18 -7.37 -29.93
N LEU A 741 -31.84 -7.25 -29.79
CA LEU A 741 -30.84 -7.64 -30.78
C LEU A 741 -30.22 -9.01 -30.47
N SER A 742 -30.65 -9.70 -29.40
CA SER A 742 -30.16 -11.04 -29.08
C SER A 742 -30.77 -12.10 -30.00
N THR A 743 -29.97 -13.07 -30.42
CA THR A 743 -30.44 -14.29 -31.09
C THR A 743 -30.78 -15.36 -30.04
N PRO A 744 -31.82 -16.19 -30.26
CA PRO A 744 -32.09 -17.35 -29.40
C PRO A 744 -30.88 -18.30 -29.37
N ILE A 745 -30.59 -18.87 -28.19
CA ILE A 745 -29.41 -19.71 -27.92
C ILE A 745 -29.33 -20.96 -28.81
N GLU A 746 -30.43 -21.37 -29.45
CA GLU A 746 -30.50 -22.57 -30.32
C GLU A 746 -29.83 -22.39 -31.70
N ASP A 747 -29.57 -21.15 -32.15
CA ASP A 747 -29.02 -20.88 -33.49
C ASP A 747 -27.53 -20.50 -33.51
N ILE A 748 -26.81 -20.67 -32.40
CA ILE A 748 -25.35 -20.47 -32.37
C ILE A 748 -24.69 -21.74 -32.94
N GLU A 749 -24.62 -21.85 -34.27
CA GLU A 749 -23.68 -22.77 -34.91
C GLU A 749 -22.26 -22.35 -34.48
N VAL A 750 -21.64 -23.19 -33.66
CA VAL A 750 -20.21 -23.12 -33.39
C VAL A 750 -19.54 -23.37 -34.73
N ALA A 751 -18.97 -22.33 -35.34
CA ALA A 751 -18.17 -22.47 -36.54
C ALA A 751 -17.03 -23.46 -36.24
N ASP A 752 -17.14 -24.65 -36.82
CA ASP A 752 -16.15 -25.71 -36.69
C ASP A 752 -14.77 -25.16 -37.06
N ALA A 753 -13.83 -25.35 -36.13
CA ALA A 753 -12.42 -25.17 -36.40
C ALA A 753 -11.96 -26.27 -37.37
N ASN A 754 -11.87 -25.93 -38.65
CA ASN A 754 -11.06 -26.63 -39.65
C ASN A 754 -10.09 -25.65 -40.31
#